data_AF-A0A7W5Q041-F1
#
_entry.id   AF-A0A7W5Q041-F1
#
_cell.length_a   1.000
_cell.length_b   1.000
_cell.length_c   1.000
_cell.angle_alpha   90.00
_cell.angle_beta   90.00
_cell.angle_gamma   90.00
#
_symmetry.space_group_name_H-M   'P 1'
#
loop_
_entity.id
_entity.type
_entity.pdbx_description
1 polymer ?
#
loop_
_entity_poly.entity_id
_entity_poly.type
_entity_poly.pdbx_seq_one_letter_code
_entity_poly.pdbx_strand_id
1 'polypeptide(L)'
;MGEHMLALGRALSGRWDVTIALISQDSTGLLARAARYGMGVKLAENSDEFHDWLSRSEIDLLHIHAGIAWEGHDLAAGVSARTIPIIRTEHLPYLLTDPEQQEHYRRETERLAHHIVVSEASRKSFRKAHVAPSRLTVVRNGIFPLLPAKTPAALTQELGMAGRIVLLTVARFTKQKDQASLVHALPGILKVYPSVAVLFIGSGPEEEPVKALASELGVGSYTHFLGHRSDVADIMAIADLFILPSRFEGLPLVVLEAMSLAIPVIATRIGGTVEALGEDHPYFAEPGVSMSLATVVNRALGNPERLAAIGKAGLERFERDFSVHRMAAETGAVYERFLIHPADQMREDNPMEKTRLGFIGVGGIAHRHLDILTCFDDVELVGFADPDRGRADEAAMRFGARSFSHHREMLDTQRLDAVYICIPPFAHGEPERDLIERRIPFFVEKPVSLDLSLAEEISAAISNRNLITGVGYHWRYLDIVDEVRGLLAANPAQLLSGYWLDSTPPPRWWWKEDKSGGQMVEQTTHLLDLARFLVGEVTDVYGRSGYKDRQGFPGLDVPTVTTASLTFEAGVVANFASTCLLGWSHRVGLHIFADQLAIELTDRELMVDVGRGRPVRRADGDPVWREDRDFIDAVRGKENRIRCPYDDALATHRLALAVVSSARSGQPVHLARPEISRRELEPLLMQPRPEAVQGLAVGHRRVRSLGIEAPGRAGFFEYEEGPPAEGQVRLDTLYTGLSAGTELTFMKNTNPYFRSRFDGGRGVFIDNEPDLHYPVPFLGYMEVAEVSESRAQGFSNGAVLATTYAHKTGHTADPFHDLLVDLPPELDPLLGVFVAQMGPIAANGILHADAEAFGTNVATLGVGVAGRPVIVIGAGTVGLMTALFSRSLGASEVVITDPSDFRRSKADAMGFTAMTEEQAWQHAKACWHDGTMGRGADLVFQTRAHAGSLHTALKALRPQGTAIDLAFYQGGADALRLGEEFHHNGLSIRCAQINRVPRGLAPLWDRRRLAHATVDLLCSEGRTIREHMITHVVPLNEAPAFLVDLVEKRPEFLQVVFKVGE
;
A
#
# COMPACT_ATOMS: atom_id res chain seq x y z
N MET A 1 -7.68 -20.59 28.35
CA MET A 1 -6.26 -20.22 28.43
C MET A 1 -6.10 -18.72 28.61
N GLY A 2 -6.70 -17.88 27.76
CA GLY A 2 -6.67 -16.41 27.92
C GLY A 2 -7.04 -15.90 29.32
N GLU A 3 -8.16 -16.34 29.91
CA GLU A 3 -8.54 -15.93 31.27
C GLU A 3 -7.47 -16.23 32.34
N HIS A 4 -6.78 -17.35 32.21
CA HIS A 4 -5.71 -17.71 33.12
C HIS A 4 -4.50 -16.79 32.96
N MET A 5 -4.14 -16.41 31.73
CA MET A 5 -3.08 -15.43 31.47
C MET A 5 -3.43 -14.06 32.06
N LEU A 6 -4.68 -13.61 31.92
CA LEU A 6 -5.15 -12.36 32.54
C LEU A 6 -5.07 -12.42 34.06
N ALA A 7 -5.51 -13.53 34.67
CA ALA A 7 -5.48 -13.68 36.13
C ALA A 7 -4.04 -13.70 36.66
N LEU A 8 -3.14 -14.42 35.99
CA LEU A 8 -1.71 -14.44 36.31
C LEU A 8 -1.08 -13.05 36.14
N GLY A 9 -1.30 -12.41 34.98
CA GLY A 9 -0.77 -11.08 34.66
C GLY A 9 -1.18 -10.05 35.71
N ARG A 10 -2.48 -9.96 36.03
CA ARG A 10 -3.02 -9.06 37.06
C ARG A 10 -2.37 -9.30 38.44
N ALA A 11 -2.16 -10.56 38.81
CA ALA A 11 -1.54 -10.88 40.09
C ALA A 11 -0.02 -10.58 40.11
N LEU A 12 0.64 -10.61 38.94
CA LEU A 12 2.04 -10.23 38.77
C LEU A 12 2.26 -8.71 38.71
N SER A 13 1.30 -7.93 38.17
CA SER A 13 1.43 -6.47 37.97
C SER A 13 1.74 -5.66 39.23
N GLY A 14 1.58 -6.22 40.43
CA GLY A 14 1.99 -5.58 41.68
C GLY A 14 3.51 -5.56 41.93
N ARG A 15 4.29 -6.34 41.18
CA ARG A 15 5.76 -6.45 41.29
C ARG A 15 6.50 -6.44 39.95
N TRP A 16 5.80 -6.73 38.86
CA TRP A 16 6.36 -6.90 37.53
C TRP A 16 5.69 -5.94 36.55
N ASP A 17 6.44 -5.41 35.60
CA ASP A 17 5.84 -4.81 34.41
C ASP A 17 5.39 -5.94 33.49
N VAL A 18 4.11 -5.96 33.12
CA VAL A 18 3.50 -7.08 32.41
C VAL A 18 2.91 -6.58 31.11
N THR A 19 3.38 -7.16 30.01
CA THR A 19 2.80 -6.99 28.68
C THR A 19 2.15 -8.29 28.23
N ILE A 20 0.86 -8.26 27.86
CA ILE A 20 0.16 -9.39 27.24
C ILE A 20 0.26 -9.25 25.73
N ALA A 21 0.82 -10.26 25.07
CA ALA A 21 0.92 -10.29 23.61
C ALA A 21 0.07 -11.41 22.99
N LEU A 22 -0.56 -11.12 21.86
CA LEU A 22 -1.26 -12.10 21.01
C LEU A 22 -0.76 -12.02 19.56
N ILE A 23 -0.71 -13.17 18.89
CA ILE A 23 -0.52 -13.25 17.43
C ILE A 23 -1.86 -13.52 16.75
N SER A 24 -2.07 -12.93 15.57
CA SER A 24 -3.21 -13.03 14.66
C SER A 24 -4.45 -12.20 15.01
N GLN A 25 -5.23 -12.57 16.02
CA GLN A 25 -6.51 -11.89 16.31
C GLN A 25 -6.90 -11.98 17.79
N ASP A 26 -7.38 -10.87 18.35
CA ASP A 26 -8.00 -10.84 19.68
C ASP A 26 -9.51 -11.08 19.63
N SER A 27 -9.90 -12.30 19.24
CA SER A 27 -11.32 -12.69 19.13
C SER A 27 -12.11 -12.63 20.45
N THR A 28 -11.42 -12.54 21.59
CA THR A 28 -12.03 -12.59 22.94
C THR A 28 -12.00 -11.25 23.68
N GLY A 29 -11.39 -10.21 23.10
CA GLY A 29 -11.15 -8.93 23.78
C GLY A 29 -10.19 -9.05 24.98
N LEU A 30 -9.28 -10.02 24.93
CA LEU A 30 -8.28 -10.30 25.96
C LEU A 30 -7.37 -9.10 26.19
N LEU A 31 -6.86 -8.49 25.12
CA LEU A 31 -5.93 -7.38 25.18
C LEU A 31 -6.63 -6.12 25.69
N ALA A 32 -7.82 -5.82 25.20
CA ALA A 32 -8.61 -4.71 25.74
C ALA A 32 -8.85 -4.85 27.26
N ARG A 33 -9.11 -6.07 27.73
CA ARG A 33 -9.25 -6.34 29.17
C ARG A 33 -7.91 -6.26 29.92
N ALA A 34 -6.81 -6.69 29.32
CA ALA A 34 -5.48 -6.54 29.90
C ALA A 34 -5.10 -5.06 30.07
N ALA A 35 -5.31 -4.25 29.03
CA ALA A 35 -5.08 -2.80 29.04
C ALA A 35 -5.88 -2.10 30.15
N ARG A 36 -7.14 -2.50 30.37
CA ARG A 36 -7.98 -1.98 31.48
C ARG A 36 -7.44 -2.32 32.88
N TYR A 37 -6.64 -3.37 33.01
CA TYR A 37 -5.95 -3.70 34.25
C TYR A 37 -4.58 -3.03 34.36
N GLY A 38 -4.22 -2.12 33.44
CA GLY A 38 -2.97 -1.36 33.47
C GLY A 38 -1.76 -2.12 32.94
N MET A 39 -1.96 -3.27 32.29
CA MET A 39 -0.89 -4.03 31.64
C MET A 39 -0.56 -3.43 30.27
N GLY A 40 0.69 -3.56 29.82
CA GLY A 40 1.05 -3.36 28.42
C GLY A 40 0.35 -4.38 27.53
N VAL A 41 0.09 -4.02 26.28
CA VAL A 41 -0.60 -4.92 25.34
C VAL A 41 0.04 -4.87 23.96
N LYS A 42 0.20 -6.04 23.32
CA LYS A 42 0.68 -6.15 21.94
C LYS A 42 -0.20 -7.10 21.14
N LEU A 43 -0.73 -6.64 20.01
CA LEU A 43 -1.26 -7.48 18.96
C LEU A 43 -0.27 -7.48 17.81
N ALA A 44 0.16 -8.66 17.36
CA ALA A 44 0.96 -8.84 16.16
C ALA A 44 0.17 -9.68 15.16
N GLU A 45 0.25 -9.36 13.87
CA GLU A 45 -0.44 -10.11 12.82
C GLU A 45 0.17 -11.51 12.63
N ASN A 46 1.50 -11.61 12.76
CA ASN A 46 2.26 -12.83 12.56
C ASN A 46 3.50 -12.90 13.49
N SER A 47 4.25 -14.00 13.41
CA SER A 47 5.45 -14.21 14.24
C SER A 47 6.57 -13.23 13.94
N ASP A 48 6.75 -12.82 12.68
CA ASP A 48 7.83 -11.90 12.29
C ASP A 48 7.63 -10.52 12.90
N GLU A 49 6.40 -9.98 12.85
CA GLU A 49 6.06 -8.70 13.48
C GLU A 49 6.21 -8.77 15.01
N PHE A 50 5.83 -9.91 15.61
CA PHE A 50 6.04 -10.13 17.03
C PHE A 50 7.53 -10.13 17.39
N HIS A 51 8.38 -10.78 16.58
CA HIS A 51 9.82 -10.83 16.81
C HIS A 51 10.50 -9.48 16.58
N ASP A 52 10.09 -8.72 15.57
CA ASP A 52 10.59 -7.36 15.33
C ASP A 52 10.25 -6.44 16.51
N TRP A 53 8.99 -6.44 16.96
CA TRP A 53 8.57 -5.70 18.15
C TRP A 53 9.39 -6.12 19.38
N LEU A 54 9.50 -7.43 19.63
CA LEU A 54 10.21 -7.95 20.80
C LEU A 54 11.69 -7.52 20.79
N SER A 55 12.35 -7.51 19.62
CA SER A 55 13.74 -7.11 19.46
C SER A 55 14.00 -5.63 19.75
N ARG A 56 12.98 -4.78 19.59
CA ARG A 56 13.05 -3.33 19.84
C ARG A 56 12.54 -2.94 21.23
N SER A 57 11.89 -3.85 21.93
CA SER A 57 11.30 -3.61 23.26
C SER A 57 12.29 -3.87 24.41
N GLU A 58 12.09 -3.21 25.54
CA GLU A 58 12.84 -3.47 26.79
C GLU A 58 12.24 -4.66 27.58
N ILE A 59 12.07 -5.82 26.94
CA ILE A 59 11.50 -7.02 27.59
C ILE A 59 12.61 -7.93 28.13
N ASP A 60 12.63 -8.15 29.44
CA ASP A 60 13.64 -8.98 30.11
C ASP A 60 13.34 -10.49 30.08
N LEU A 61 12.08 -10.87 29.86
CA LEU A 61 11.64 -12.28 29.90
C LEU A 61 10.39 -12.51 29.05
N LEU A 62 10.39 -13.60 28.27
CA LEU A 62 9.22 -14.04 27.51
C LEU A 62 8.57 -15.27 28.17
N HIS A 63 7.28 -15.18 28.54
CA HIS A 63 6.51 -16.31 29.06
C HIS A 63 5.38 -16.75 28.11
N ILE A 64 5.51 -17.95 27.56
CA ILE A 64 4.58 -18.57 26.62
C ILE A 64 3.64 -19.53 27.36
N HIS A 65 2.33 -19.48 27.08
CA HIS A 65 1.35 -20.46 27.57
C HIS A 65 0.91 -21.38 26.42
N ALA A 66 1.08 -22.69 26.58
CA ALA A 66 0.74 -23.69 25.58
C ALA A 66 -0.33 -24.67 26.09
N GLY A 67 -1.35 -24.91 25.26
CA GLY A 67 -2.46 -25.81 25.56
C GLY A 67 -2.15 -27.24 25.17
N ILE A 68 -1.67 -27.43 23.96
CA ILE A 68 -1.13 -28.69 23.44
C ILE A 68 0.29 -28.47 22.92
N ALA A 69 1.12 -29.50 22.97
CA ALA A 69 2.57 -29.43 22.88
C ALA A 69 3.13 -28.63 21.68
N TRP A 70 2.42 -28.43 20.57
CA TRP A 70 2.89 -27.62 19.43
C TRP A 70 2.51 -26.12 19.47
N GLU A 71 1.57 -25.70 20.31
CA GLU A 71 1.12 -24.31 20.36
C GLU A 71 2.24 -23.38 20.87
N GLY A 72 2.56 -22.34 20.10
CA GLY A 72 3.56 -21.34 20.48
C GLY A 72 5.01 -21.73 20.15
N HIS A 73 5.25 -22.73 19.30
CA HIS A 73 6.60 -23.04 18.79
C HIS A 73 7.21 -21.86 18.03
N ASP A 74 6.42 -21.26 17.13
CA ASP A 74 6.88 -20.16 16.28
C ASP A 74 7.27 -18.92 17.10
N LEU A 75 6.66 -18.72 18.27
CA LEU A 75 7.01 -17.63 19.20
C LEU A 75 8.44 -17.75 19.72
N ALA A 76 8.93 -18.97 19.95
CA ALA A 76 10.28 -19.22 20.45
C ALA A 76 11.34 -19.28 19.33
N ALA A 77 10.93 -19.47 18.06
CA ALA A 77 11.83 -19.74 16.94
C ALA A 77 12.60 -18.51 16.41
N GLY A 78 12.07 -17.29 16.57
CA GLY A 78 12.77 -16.06 16.15
C GLY A 78 13.58 -15.37 17.24
N VAL A 79 13.48 -15.83 18.49
CA VAL A 79 14.26 -15.29 19.60
C VAL A 79 15.57 -16.07 19.70
N SER A 80 16.70 -15.38 19.54
CA SER A 80 18.01 -15.99 19.83
C SER A 80 18.10 -16.28 21.32
N ALA A 81 18.41 -17.53 21.70
CA ALA A 81 18.52 -17.98 23.09
C ALA A 81 19.60 -17.22 23.93
N ARG A 82 20.29 -16.24 23.34
CA ARG A 82 21.32 -15.42 23.97
C ARG A 82 20.85 -14.04 24.44
N THR A 83 19.63 -13.59 24.09
CA THR A 83 19.19 -12.23 24.41
C THR A 83 18.08 -12.16 25.47
N ILE A 84 17.14 -13.11 25.51
CA ILE A 84 16.00 -13.08 26.45
C ILE A 84 15.64 -14.50 26.92
N PRO A 85 15.55 -14.80 28.24
CA PRO A 85 15.10 -16.09 28.73
C PRO A 85 13.63 -16.37 28.35
N ILE A 86 13.37 -17.55 27.79
CA ILE A 86 12.02 -17.99 27.39
C ILE A 86 11.51 -19.07 28.35
N ILE A 87 10.39 -18.81 29.01
CA ILE A 87 9.69 -19.76 29.87
C ILE A 87 8.42 -20.20 29.16
N ARG A 88 8.07 -21.49 29.26
CA ARG A 88 6.84 -22.03 28.69
C ARG A 88 6.01 -22.78 29.72
N THR A 89 4.74 -22.41 29.92
CA THR A 89 3.77 -23.19 30.70
C THR A 89 3.03 -24.19 29.83
N GLU A 90 3.12 -25.48 30.19
CA GLU A 90 2.43 -26.61 29.55
C GLU A 90 1.13 -26.93 30.32
N HIS A 91 -0.04 -26.63 29.72
CA HIS A 91 -1.35 -26.78 30.36
C HIS A 91 -1.96 -28.19 30.27
N LEU A 92 -1.46 -29.03 29.35
CA LEU A 92 -1.84 -30.44 29.23
C LEU A 92 -0.63 -31.36 29.40
N PRO A 93 -0.83 -32.67 29.66
CA PRO A 93 0.25 -33.65 29.63
C PRO A 93 0.87 -33.77 28.23
N TYR A 94 2.01 -34.45 28.12
CA TYR A 94 2.61 -34.77 26.83
C TYR A 94 1.75 -35.79 26.06
N LEU A 95 1.22 -35.39 24.90
CA LEU A 95 0.26 -36.18 24.11
C LEU A 95 0.77 -36.55 22.72
N LEU A 96 1.97 -36.11 22.31
CA LEU A 96 2.51 -36.38 20.98
C LEU A 96 2.85 -37.86 20.83
N THR A 97 2.27 -38.48 19.80
CA THR A 97 2.49 -39.89 19.46
C THR A 97 3.18 -40.08 18.12
N ASP A 98 3.09 -39.08 17.23
CA ASP A 98 3.73 -39.08 15.93
C ASP A 98 5.25 -38.77 16.06
N PRO A 99 6.15 -39.61 15.50
CA PRO A 99 7.59 -39.41 15.64
C PRO A 99 8.12 -38.08 15.08
N GLU A 100 7.55 -37.57 13.99
CA GLU A 100 7.98 -36.29 13.40
C GLU A 100 7.58 -35.12 14.31
N GLN A 101 6.37 -35.17 14.87
CA GLN A 101 5.92 -34.18 15.86
C GLN A 101 6.77 -34.21 17.14
N GLN A 102 7.21 -35.39 17.58
CA GLN A 102 8.08 -35.54 18.75
C GLN A 102 9.48 -34.95 18.49
N GLU A 103 10.05 -35.20 17.31
CA GLU A 103 11.32 -34.60 16.86
C GLU A 103 11.23 -33.08 16.79
N HIS A 104 10.16 -32.58 16.15
CA HIS A 104 9.91 -31.16 16.04
C HIS A 104 9.78 -30.49 17.42
N TYR A 105 8.97 -31.05 18.32
CA TYR A 105 8.86 -30.56 19.71
C TYR A 105 10.22 -30.51 20.40
N ARG A 106 11.05 -31.54 20.25
CA ARG A 106 12.37 -31.55 20.88
C ARG A 106 13.23 -30.40 20.38
N ARG A 107 13.31 -30.22 19.06
CA ARG A 107 14.11 -29.16 18.43
C ARG A 107 13.66 -27.77 18.86
N GLU A 108 12.36 -27.50 18.84
CA GLU A 108 11.83 -26.16 19.20
C GLU A 108 11.99 -25.87 20.70
N THR A 109 11.90 -26.90 21.54
CA THR A 109 12.04 -26.73 22.99
C THR A 109 13.50 -26.64 23.46
N GLU A 110 14.50 -26.91 22.63
CA GLU A 110 15.92 -26.70 22.98
C GLU A 110 16.23 -25.25 23.37
N ARG A 111 15.50 -24.29 22.80
CA ARG A 111 15.70 -22.85 23.02
C ARG A 111 15.09 -22.31 24.32
N LEU A 112 14.20 -23.08 24.94
CA LEU A 112 13.52 -22.64 26.15
C LEU A 112 14.48 -22.62 27.34
N ALA A 113 14.46 -21.56 28.13
CA ALA A 113 15.18 -21.54 29.40
C ALA A 113 14.55 -22.55 30.38
N HIS A 114 13.21 -22.61 30.44
CA HIS A 114 12.51 -23.46 31.40
C HIS A 114 11.07 -23.82 31.00
N HIS A 115 10.59 -24.95 31.49
CA HIS A 115 9.18 -25.35 31.41
C HIS A 115 8.52 -25.27 32.79
N ILE A 116 7.34 -24.66 32.82
CA ILE A 116 6.38 -24.78 33.90
C ILE A 116 5.35 -25.83 33.50
N VAL A 117 5.09 -26.81 34.35
CA VAL A 117 4.06 -27.84 34.15
C VAL A 117 3.01 -27.71 35.25
N VAL A 118 1.74 -27.88 34.90
CA VAL A 118 0.63 -27.54 35.82
C VAL A 118 0.28 -28.61 36.87
N SER A 119 0.92 -29.80 36.79
CA SER A 119 0.73 -30.90 37.75
C SER A 119 1.92 -31.87 37.76
N GLU A 120 2.04 -32.70 38.82
CA GLU A 120 3.08 -33.74 38.88
C GLU A 120 2.84 -34.85 37.85
N ALA A 121 1.57 -35.09 37.49
CA ALA A 121 1.24 -35.98 36.38
C ALA A 121 1.77 -35.45 35.04
N SER A 122 1.59 -34.15 34.75
CA SER A 122 2.19 -33.51 33.58
C SER A 122 3.72 -33.62 33.63
N ARG A 123 4.35 -33.31 34.77
CA ARG A 123 5.81 -33.46 34.95
C ARG A 123 6.31 -34.86 34.58
N LYS A 124 5.64 -35.91 35.06
CA LYS A 124 5.97 -37.30 34.74
C LYS A 124 5.85 -37.59 33.24
N SER A 125 4.84 -37.03 32.56
CA SER A 125 4.65 -37.20 31.11
C SER A 125 5.77 -36.54 30.28
N PHE A 126 6.15 -35.29 30.58
CA PHE A 126 7.23 -34.59 29.86
C PHE A 126 8.61 -35.19 30.16
N ARG A 127 8.84 -35.75 31.36
CA ARG A 127 10.06 -36.52 31.64
C ARG A 127 10.16 -37.78 30.79
N LYS A 128 9.05 -38.50 30.58
CA LYS A 128 9.01 -39.65 29.67
C LYS A 128 9.30 -39.22 28.23
N ALA A 129 8.88 -38.02 27.85
CA ALA A 129 9.20 -37.39 26.57
C ALA A 129 10.61 -36.77 26.48
N HIS A 130 11.50 -37.10 27.41
CA HIS A 130 12.93 -36.74 27.40
C HIS A 130 13.22 -35.25 27.68
N VAL A 131 12.29 -34.49 28.25
CA VAL A 131 12.61 -33.17 28.82
C VAL A 131 13.38 -33.34 30.13
N ALA A 132 14.55 -32.70 30.23
CA ALA A 132 15.44 -32.83 31.38
C ALA A 132 14.76 -32.38 32.70
N PRO A 133 14.90 -33.13 33.82
CA PRO A 133 14.27 -32.75 35.09
C PRO A 133 14.66 -31.37 35.63
N SER A 134 15.88 -30.90 35.31
CA SER A 134 16.36 -29.57 35.68
C SER A 134 15.62 -28.43 34.97
N ARG A 135 14.95 -28.73 33.86
CA ARG A 135 14.20 -27.76 33.02
C ARG A 135 12.70 -27.78 33.30
N LEU A 136 12.25 -28.43 34.38
CA LEU A 136 10.84 -28.61 34.72
C LEU A 136 10.55 -28.15 36.16
N THR A 137 9.64 -27.18 36.32
CA THR A 137 9.04 -26.80 37.61
C THR A 137 7.54 -27.04 37.59
N VAL A 138 6.99 -27.62 38.65
CA VAL A 138 5.54 -27.70 38.82
C VAL A 138 5.04 -26.42 39.45
N VAL A 139 4.19 -25.68 38.74
CA VAL A 139 3.39 -24.58 39.31
C VAL A 139 1.93 -24.92 39.02
N ARG A 140 1.19 -25.27 40.07
CA ARG A 140 -0.23 -25.57 39.92
C ARG A 140 -0.96 -24.30 39.48
N ASN A 141 -1.88 -24.41 38.53
CA ASN A 141 -2.74 -23.28 38.17
C ASN A 141 -3.52 -22.78 39.40
N GLY A 142 -3.73 -21.47 39.46
CA GLY A 142 -4.59 -20.82 40.44
C GLY A 142 -5.61 -19.92 39.77
N ILE A 143 -6.75 -19.72 40.44
CA ILE A 143 -7.83 -18.84 39.97
C ILE A 143 -8.22 -17.86 41.08
N PHE A 144 -8.90 -16.77 40.72
CA PHE A 144 -9.69 -16.02 41.68
C PHE A 144 -10.92 -16.86 42.06
N PRO A 145 -11.39 -16.83 43.33
CA PRO A 145 -12.64 -17.48 43.71
C PRO A 145 -13.80 -16.98 42.83
N LEU A 146 -14.67 -17.88 42.38
CA LEU A 146 -15.85 -17.47 41.62
C LEU A 146 -16.86 -16.76 42.51
N LEU A 147 -17.46 -15.70 42.00
CA LEU A 147 -18.49 -14.91 42.68
C LEU A 147 -19.75 -14.89 41.82
N PRO A 148 -20.79 -15.67 42.18
CA PRO A 148 -22.10 -15.60 41.53
C PRO A 148 -22.72 -14.21 41.71
N ALA A 149 -23.25 -13.64 40.64
CA ALA A 149 -23.95 -12.36 40.63
C ALA A 149 -25.46 -12.54 40.89
N LYS A 150 -26.04 -13.67 40.49
CA LYS A 150 -27.46 -13.99 40.68
C LYS A 150 -27.68 -14.87 41.92
N THR A 151 -28.86 -14.77 42.52
CA THR A 151 -29.27 -15.71 43.57
C THR A 151 -29.62 -17.08 42.98
N PRO A 152 -29.29 -18.21 43.65
CA PRO A 152 -29.60 -19.56 43.17
C PRO A 152 -31.07 -19.75 42.81
N ALA A 153 -32.00 -19.25 43.64
CA ALA A 153 -33.44 -19.39 43.43
C ALA A 153 -33.93 -18.78 42.11
N ALA A 154 -33.43 -17.59 41.74
CA ALA A 154 -33.81 -16.92 40.51
C ALA A 154 -33.37 -17.72 39.28
N LEU A 155 -32.14 -18.26 39.30
CA LEU A 155 -31.59 -19.02 38.19
C LEU A 155 -32.20 -20.42 38.07
N THR A 156 -32.50 -21.09 39.20
CA THR A 156 -33.22 -22.36 39.21
C THR A 156 -34.58 -22.24 38.52
N GLN A 157 -35.30 -21.14 38.76
CA GLN A 157 -36.57 -20.86 38.08
C GLN A 157 -36.38 -20.56 36.60
N GLU A 158 -35.40 -19.71 36.25
CA GLU A 158 -35.06 -19.34 34.86
C GLU A 158 -34.79 -20.58 33.98
N LEU A 159 -34.03 -21.54 34.51
CA LEU A 159 -33.65 -22.77 33.80
C LEU A 159 -34.66 -23.93 33.95
N GLY A 160 -35.76 -23.73 34.69
CA GLY A 160 -36.78 -24.77 34.91
C GLY A 160 -36.30 -25.95 35.75
N MET A 161 -35.30 -25.73 36.63
CA MET A 161 -34.64 -26.77 37.44
C MET A 161 -35.28 -26.97 38.82
N ALA A 162 -36.41 -26.33 39.09
CA ALA A 162 -37.10 -26.45 40.38
C ALA A 162 -37.48 -27.91 40.69
N GLY A 163 -37.06 -28.41 41.86
CA GLY A 163 -37.33 -29.78 42.30
C GLY A 163 -36.50 -30.87 41.58
N ARG A 164 -35.53 -30.49 40.75
CA ARG A 164 -34.60 -31.40 40.08
C ARG A 164 -33.30 -31.52 40.86
N ILE A 165 -32.61 -32.65 40.69
CA ILE A 165 -31.20 -32.81 41.10
C ILE A 165 -30.35 -32.38 39.90
N VAL A 166 -29.56 -31.32 40.05
CA VAL A 166 -28.83 -30.69 38.94
C VAL A 166 -27.40 -31.21 38.89
N LEU A 167 -27.10 -32.01 37.86
CA LEU A 167 -25.74 -32.39 37.51
C LEU A 167 -25.20 -31.41 36.47
N LEU A 168 -23.99 -30.89 36.67
CA LEU A 168 -23.41 -29.89 35.78
C LEU A 168 -22.11 -30.40 35.16
N THR A 169 -21.95 -30.17 33.87
CA THR A 169 -20.67 -30.33 33.16
C THR A 169 -20.38 -29.07 32.35
N VAL A 170 -19.26 -28.43 32.64
CA VAL A 170 -18.76 -27.25 31.91
C VAL A 170 -17.47 -27.65 31.22
N ALA A 171 -17.52 -27.85 29.90
CA ALA A 171 -16.36 -28.25 29.11
C ALA A 171 -16.63 -28.09 27.61
N ARG A 172 -15.57 -27.87 26.82
CA ARG A 172 -15.65 -27.97 25.35
C ARG A 172 -16.10 -29.38 24.94
N PHE A 173 -16.97 -29.49 23.94
CA PHE A 173 -17.39 -30.80 23.42
C PHE A 173 -16.29 -31.41 22.53
N THR A 174 -15.38 -32.18 23.14
CA THR A 174 -14.29 -32.87 22.46
C THR A 174 -14.13 -34.28 23.00
N LYS A 175 -13.48 -35.17 22.21
CA LYS A 175 -13.17 -36.54 22.64
C LYS A 175 -12.39 -36.61 23.95
N GLN A 176 -11.57 -35.59 24.24
CA GLN A 176 -10.88 -35.46 25.53
C GLN A 176 -11.88 -35.35 26.69
N LYS A 177 -12.95 -34.57 26.54
CA LYS A 177 -13.86 -34.23 27.63
C LYS A 177 -14.93 -35.28 27.89
N ASP A 178 -15.24 -36.12 26.90
CA ASP A 178 -15.99 -37.39 26.99
C ASP A 178 -17.37 -37.25 27.68
N GLN A 179 -18.11 -36.19 27.30
CA GLN A 179 -19.50 -35.99 27.74
C GLN A 179 -20.40 -37.18 27.35
N ALA A 180 -20.06 -37.90 26.27
CA ALA A 180 -20.75 -39.12 25.84
C ALA A 180 -20.79 -40.19 26.95
N SER A 181 -19.70 -40.37 27.71
CA SER A 181 -19.68 -41.32 28.84
C SER A 181 -20.68 -40.96 29.93
N LEU A 182 -20.93 -39.66 30.17
CA LEU A 182 -21.99 -39.22 31.08
C LEU A 182 -23.38 -39.52 30.52
N VAL A 183 -23.63 -39.25 29.24
CA VAL A 183 -24.91 -39.57 28.59
C VAL A 183 -25.20 -41.07 28.61
N HIS A 184 -24.21 -41.93 28.32
CA HIS A 184 -24.34 -43.38 28.47
C HIS A 184 -24.61 -43.84 29.91
N ALA A 185 -24.17 -43.08 30.91
CA ALA A 185 -24.42 -43.38 32.33
C ALA A 185 -25.84 -43.00 32.78
N LEU A 186 -26.51 -42.08 32.08
CA LEU A 186 -27.80 -41.52 32.49
C LEU A 186 -28.91 -42.55 32.68
N PRO A 187 -29.12 -43.56 31.81
CA PRO A 187 -30.16 -44.56 32.05
C PRO A 187 -30.01 -45.27 33.40
N GLY A 188 -28.77 -45.56 33.81
CA GLY A 188 -28.47 -46.18 35.10
C GLY A 188 -28.65 -45.24 36.30
N ILE A 189 -28.47 -43.94 36.10
CA ILE A 189 -28.69 -42.91 37.12
C ILE A 189 -30.19 -42.65 37.29
N LEU A 190 -30.91 -42.43 36.19
CA LEU A 190 -32.35 -42.12 36.16
C LEU A 190 -33.22 -43.26 36.71
N LYS A 191 -32.75 -44.51 36.61
CA LYS A 191 -33.40 -45.66 37.24
C LYS A 191 -33.47 -45.54 38.77
N VAL A 192 -32.51 -44.87 39.39
CA VAL A 192 -32.44 -44.68 40.86
C VAL A 192 -32.96 -43.29 41.25
N TYR A 193 -32.63 -42.26 40.47
CA TYR A 193 -32.97 -40.86 40.73
C TYR A 193 -33.70 -40.23 39.51
N PRO A 194 -35.03 -40.41 39.38
CA PRO A 194 -35.79 -39.94 38.23
C PRO A 194 -35.93 -38.41 38.15
N SER A 195 -35.57 -37.68 39.21
CA SER A 195 -35.58 -36.21 39.25
C SER A 195 -34.29 -35.56 38.75
N VAL A 196 -33.27 -36.34 38.35
CA VAL A 196 -32.00 -35.82 37.83
C VAL A 196 -32.20 -35.06 36.52
N ALA A 197 -31.53 -33.91 36.39
CA ALA A 197 -31.35 -33.18 35.15
C ALA A 197 -29.87 -32.84 34.97
N VAL A 198 -29.36 -32.94 33.74
CA VAL A 198 -27.96 -32.64 33.43
C VAL A 198 -27.85 -31.41 32.57
N LEU A 199 -27.10 -30.41 33.05
CA LEU A 199 -26.77 -29.21 32.32
C LEU A 199 -25.39 -29.38 31.67
N PHE A 200 -25.34 -29.27 30.35
CA PHE A 200 -24.09 -29.23 29.60
C PHE A 200 -23.83 -27.81 29.10
N ILE A 201 -22.71 -27.23 29.52
CA ILE A 201 -22.24 -25.91 29.08
C ILE A 201 -20.94 -26.06 28.30
N GLY A 202 -20.90 -25.42 27.14
CA GLY A 202 -19.80 -25.46 26.19
C GLY A 202 -20.31 -25.76 24.78
N SER A 203 -19.41 -25.68 23.83
CA SER A 203 -19.64 -26.03 22.42
C SER A 203 -18.45 -26.82 21.88
N GLY A 204 -18.63 -27.51 20.76
CA GLY A 204 -17.53 -28.21 20.09
C GLY A 204 -17.98 -29.36 19.17
N PRO A 205 -17.03 -30.01 18.48
CA PRO A 205 -17.34 -31.03 17.47
C PRO A 205 -18.17 -32.22 17.96
N GLU A 206 -18.07 -32.57 19.25
CA GLU A 206 -18.82 -33.69 19.82
C GLU A 206 -20.23 -33.30 20.31
N GLU A 207 -20.66 -32.04 20.16
CA GLU A 207 -21.94 -31.56 20.71
C GLU A 207 -23.15 -32.26 20.06
N GLU A 208 -23.23 -32.25 18.73
CA GLU A 208 -24.33 -32.90 17.99
C GLU A 208 -24.31 -34.43 18.14
N PRO A 209 -23.16 -35.13 18.05
CA PRO A 209 -23.08 -36.56 18.39
C PRO A 209 -23.60 -36.88 19.80
N VAL A 210 -23.28 -36.07 20.80
CA VAL A 210 -23.73 -36.29 22.19
C VAL A 210 -25.23 -36.01 22.34
N LYS A 211 -25.79 -35.01 21.65
CA LYS A 211 -27.24 -34.76 21.59
C LYS A 211 -27.99 -35.92 20.94
N ALA A 212 -27.48 -36.43 19.80
CA ALA A 212 -28.04 -37.57 19.11
C ALA A 212 -28.03 -38.82 20.00
N LEU A 213 -26.93 -39.07 20.71
CA LEU A 213 -26.84 -40.16 21.68
C LEU A 213 -27.86 -40.04 22.82
N ALA A 214 -28.08 -38.82 23.33
CA ALA A 214 -29.10 -38.60 24.38
C ALA A 214 -30.52 -38.91 23.87
N SER A 215 -30.79 -38.61 22.60
CA SER A 215 -32.05 -38.96 21.93
C SER A 215 -32.18 -40.47 21.74
N GLU A 216 -31.14 -41.15 21.22
CA GLU A 216 -31.11 -42.59 21.00
C GLU A 216 -31.35 -43.39 22.28
N LEU A 217 -30.75 -42.95 23.39
CA LEU A 217 -30.92 -43.59 24.70
C LEU A 217 -32.22 -43.20 25.41
N GLY A 218 -33.07 -42.34 24.81
CA GLY A 218 -34.33 -41.89 25.38
C GLY A 218 -34.19 -40.99 26.61
N VAL A 219 -33.03 -40.35 26.80
CA VAL A 219 -32.74 -39.48 27.96
C VAL A 219 -32.73 -37.99 27.62
N GLY A 220 -33.07 -37.62 26.37
CA GLY A 220 -33.04 -36.23 25.89
C GLY A 220 -33.82 -35.23 26.75
N SER A 221 -34.95 -35.63 27.36
CA SER A 221 -35.75 -34.77 28.24
C SER A 221 -35.11 -34.48 29.61
N TYR A 222 -33.98 -35.14 29.93
CA TYR A 222 -33.20 -34.95 31.16
C TYR A 222 -31.85 -34.26 30.89
N THR A 223 -31.54 -33.95 29.63
CA THR A 223 -30.28 -33.30 29.22
C THR A 223 -30.54 -31.93 28.62
N HIS A 224 -29.90 -30.90 29.16
CA HIS A 224 -30.04 -29.52 28.72
C HIS A 224 -28.71 -29.03 28.17
N PHE A 225 -28.64 -28.85 26.86
CA PHE A 225 -27.46 -28.31 26.17
C PHE A 225 -27.60 -26.79 26.08
N LEU A 226 -26.85 -26.07 26.92
CA LEU A 226 -26.99 -24.61 27.08
C LEU A 226 -26.06 -23.81 26.15
N GLY A 227 -25.22 -24.51 25.37
CA GLY A 227 -24.21 -23.90 24.51
C GLY A 227 -23.16 -23.11 25.31
N HIS A 228 -22.60 -22.07 24.69
CA HIS A 228 -21.67 -21.17 25.37
C HIS A 228 -22.41 -20.18 26.28
N ARG A 229 -21.92 -19.98 27.51
CA ARG A 229 -22.52 -19.13 28.55
C ARG A 229 -21.45 -18.21 29.14
N SER A 230 -21.84 -16.98 29.49
CA SER A 230 -21.01 -16.01 30.22
C SER A 230 -21.29 -15.97 31.72
N ASP A 231 -22.40 -16.55 32.17
CA ASP A 231 -22.86 -16.62 33.57
C ASP A 231 -22.58 -17.99 34.22
N VAL A 232 -21.44 -18.61 33.88
CA VAL A 232 -21.08 -19.96 34.36
C VAL A 232 -21.01 -20.04 35.88
N ALA A 233 -20.51 -19.00 36.55
CA ALA A 233 -20.46 -18.94 38.02
C ALA A 233 -21.87 -19.00 38.63
N ASP A 234 -22.85 -18.33 38.03
CA ASP A 234 -24.24 -18.37 38.47
C ASP A 234 -24.83 -19.77 38.29
N ILE A 235 -24.58 -20.41 37.14
CA ILE A 235 -25.11 -21.75 36.85
C ILE A 235 -24.44 -22.82 37.72
N MET A 236 -23.14 -22.69 38.00
CA MET A 236 -22.46 -23.55 38.95
C MET A 236 -23.10 -23.47 40.33
N ALA A 237 -23.49 -22.28 40.79
CA ALA A 237 -24.07 -22.08 42.12
C ALA A 237 -25.41 -22.79 42.36
N ILE A 238 -26.10 -23.29 41.32
CA ILE A 238 -27.32 -24.10 41.45
C ILE A 238 -27.09 -25.61 41.27
N ALA A 239 -25.86 -26.04 40.97
CA ALA A 239 -25.55 -27.44 40.73
C ALA A 239 -25.39 -28.21 42.05
N ASP A 240 -26.03 -29.37 42.15
CA ASP A 240 -25.84 -30.29 43.28
C ASP A 240 -24.53 -31.08 43.16
N LEU A 241 -24.12 -31.34 41.91
CA LEU A 241 -22.91 -32.09 41.57
C LEU A 241 -22.27 -31.55 40.30
N PHE A 242 -20.96 -31.32 40.35
CA PHE A 242 -20.16 -31.08 39.15
C PHE A 242 -19.53 -32.38 38.67
N ILE A 243 -19.65 -32.68 37.38
CA ILE A 243 -19.11 -33.90 36.77
C ILE A 243 -18.14 -33.55 35.64
N LEU A 244 -16.91 -34.07 35.72
CA LEU A 244 -15.90 -33.98 34.68
C LEU A 244 -15.46 -35.38 34.21
N PRO A 245 -16.05 -35.94 33.14
CA PRO A 245 -15.79 -37.31 32.70
C PRO A 245 -14.54 -37.46 31.80
N SER A 246 -13.61 -36.51 31.86
CA SER A 246 -12.53 -36.36 30.86
C SER A 246 -11.55 -37.54 30.82
N ARG A 247 -10.91 -37.76 29.67
CA ARG A 247 -9.95 -38.84 29.46
C ARG A 247 -8.53 -38.48 29.88
N PHE A 248 -8.19 -37.20 29.81
CA PHE A 248 -6.92 -36.64 30.27
C PHE A 248 -7.06 -35.14 30.53
N GLU A 249 -6.28 -34.62 31.48
CA GLU A 249 -6.23 -33.22 31.91
C GLU A 249 -4.82 -32.93 32.46
N GLY A 250 -4.36 -31.67 32.35
CA GLY A 250 -3.16 -31.21 33.06
C GLY A 250 -3.49 -30.85 34.50
N LEU A 251 -4.20 -29.73 34.69
CA LEU A 251 -4.88 -29.37 35.93
C LEU A 251 -6.19 -28.63 35.55
N PRO A 252 -7.36 -29.25 35.71
CA PRO A 252 -8.61 -28.73 35.16
C PRO A 252 -9.10 -27.51 35.94
N LEU A 253 -8.97 -26.31 35.35
CA LEU A 253 -9.42 -25.04 35.96
C LEU A 253 -10.89 -25.10 36.41
N VAL A 254 -11.76 -25.74 35.63
CA VAL A 254 -13.18 -25.87 35.93
C VAL A 254 -13.48 -26.69 37.19
N VAL A 255 -12.60 -27.61 37.57
CA VAL A 255 -12.71 -28.32 38.85
C VAL A 255 -12.35 -27.37 40.00
N LEU A 256 -11.34 -26.52 39.82
CA LEU A 256 -10.98 -25.49 40.80
C LEU A 256 -12.11 -24.47 40.96
N GLU A 257 -12.76 -24.09 39.87
CA GLU A 257 -13.95 -23.24 39.86
C GLU A 257 -15.09 -23.85 40.69
N ALA A 258 -15.41 -25.13 40.46
CA ALA A 258 -16.43 -25.84 41.25
C ALA A 258 -16.03 -25.95 42.74
N MET A 259 -14.77 -26.26 43.04
CA MET A 259 -14.24 -26.30 44.41
C MET A 259 -14.36 -24.94 45.10
N SER A 260 -14.11 -23.83 44.39
CA SER A 260 -14.22 -22.47 44.94
C SER A 260 -15.64 -22.08 45.36
N LEU A 261 -16.65 -22.80 44.87
CA LEU A 261 -18.06 -22.65 45.23
C LEU A 261 -18.54 -23.74 46.21
N ALA A 262 -17.62 -24.55 46.77
CA ALA A 262 -17.92 -25.71 47.60
C ALA A 262 -18.81 -26.77 46.92
N ILE A 263 -18.80 -26.84 45.59
CA ILE A 263 -19.60 -27.82 44.84
C ILE A 263 -18.88 -29.17 44.87
N PRO A 264 -19.56 -30.27 45.27
CA PRO A 264 -18.96 -31.59 45.25
C PRO A 264 -18.66 -32.04 43.81
N VAL A 265 -17.43 -32.53 43.59
CA VAL A 265 -16.94 -32.91 42.26
C VAL A 265 -16.88 -34.42 42.10
N ILE A 266 -17.45 -34.92 41.01
CA ILE A 266 -17.21 -36.26 40.47
C ILE A 266 -16.32 -36.11 39.24
N ALA A 267 -15.20 -36.82 39.22
CA ALA A 267 -14.30 -36.78 38.07
C ALA A 267 -13.79 -38.18 37.75
N THR A 268 -13.27 -38.37 36.55
CA THR A 268 -12.51 -39.59 36.23
C THR A 268 -11.17 -39.60 36.96
N ARG A 269 -10.62 -40.79 37.25
CA ARG A 269 -9.33 -40.96 37.93
C ARG A 269 -8.15 -40.74 36.97
N ILE A 270 -7.89 -39.49 36.64
CA ILE A 270 -6.81 -39.07 35.73
C ILE A 270 -5.84 -38.13 36.46
N GLY A 271 -4.63 -37.97 35.92
CA GLY A 271 -3.56 -37.22 36.58
C GLY A 271 -3.99 -35.85 37.12
N GLY A 272 -4.54 -34.98 36.28
CA GLY A 272 -4.93 -33.63 36.69
C GLY A 272 -6.10 -33.55 37.69
N THR A 273 -7.07 -34.47 37.62
CA THR A 273 -8.20 -34.49 38.57
C THR A 273 -7.79 -35.06 39.92
N VAL A 274 -6.87 -36.03 39.94
CA VAL A 274 -6.23 -36.54 41.16
C VAL A 274 -5.39 -35.47 41.83
N GLU A 275 -4.63 -34.67 41.06
CA GLU A 275 -3.87 -33.53 41.58
C GLU A 275 -4.81 -32.48 42.24
N ALA A 276 -5.90 -32.13 41.57
CA ALA A 276 -6.88 -31.16 42.05
C ALA A 276 -7.61 -31.63 43.33
N LEU A 277 -8.16 -32.84 43.32
CA LEU A 277 -9.06 -33.34 44.37
C LEU A 277 -8.33 -34.10 45.49
N GLY A 278 -7.12 -34.61 45.23
CA GLY A 278 -6.35 -35.48 46.13
C GLY A 278 -6.56 -36.98 45.85
N GLU A 279 -5.57 -37.80 46.18
CA GLU A 279 -5.57 -39.26 45.90
C GLU A 279 -6.72 -40.00 46.61
N ASP A 280 -7.06 -39.55 47.82
CA ASP A 280 -8.09 -40.14 48.68
C ASP A 280 -9.52 -39.68 48.37
N HIS A 281 -9.72 -38.85 47.32
CA HIS A 281 -11.06 -38.37 46.98
C HIS A 281 -12.02 -39.53 46.65
N PRO A 282 -13.19 -39.60 47.28
CA PRO A 282 -14.04 -40.78 47.21
C PRO A 282 -14.86 -40.89 45.93
N TYR A 283 -14.93 -39.86 45.08
CA TYR A 283 -15.81 -39.83 43.90
C TYR A 283 -15.04 -39.80 42.57
N PHE A 284 -14.12 -40.74 42.43
CA PHE A 284 -13.48 -41.04 41.15
C PHE A 284 -14.20 -42.16 40.39
N ALA A 285 -14.44 -41.92 39.10
CA ALA A 285 -14.87 -42.93 38.12
C ALA A 285 -13.69 -43.38 37.23
N GLU A 286 -13.80 -44.54 36.60
CA GLU A 286 -12.80 -45.00 35.63
C GLU A 286 -12.98 -44.27 34.27
N PRO A 287 -11.90 -43.75 33.65
CA PRO A 287 -11.99 -43.00 32.39
C PRO A 287 -12.56 -43.83 31.24
N GLY A 288 -13.55 -43.28 30.52
CA GLY A 288 -14.21 -43.96 29.40
C GLY A 288 -15.14 -45.12 29.78
N VAL A 289 -15.40 -45.32 31.09
CA VAL A 289 -16.28 -46.39 31.59
C VAL A 289 -17.56 -45.79 32.16
N SER A 290 -18.58 -45.63 31.32
CA SER A 290 -19.89 -45.03 31.70
C SER A 290 -20.55 -45.70 32.90
N MET A 291 -20.46 -47.04 33.02
CA MET A 291 -20.98 -47.77 34.19
C MET A 291 -20.29 -47.41 35.51
N SER A 292 -18.99 -47.11 35.46
CA SER A 292 -18.27 -46.61 36.62
C SER A 292 -18.79 -45.24 37.03
N LEU A 293 -19.07 -44.37 36.07
CA LEU A 293 -19.61 -43.03 36.31
C LEU A 293 -21.01 -43.10 36.93
N ALA A 294 -21.91 -43.93 36.39
CA ALA A 294 -23.24 -44.16 36.96
C ALA A 294 -23.17 -44.66 38.42
N THR A 295 -22.27 -45.59 38.70
CA THR A 295 -22.06 -46.16 40.04
C THR A 295 -21.61 -45.08 41.03
N VAL A 296 -20.67 -44.23 40.63
CA VAL A 296 -20.13 -43.16 41.48
C VAL A 296 -21.17 -42.06 41.72
N VAL A 297 -21.92 -41.66 40.68
CA VAL A 297 -23.03 -40.69 40.81
C VAL A 297 -24.09 -41.21 41.77
N ASN A 298 -24.55 -42.46 41.59
CA ASN A 298 -25.55 -43.05 42.48
C ASN A 298 -25.05 -43.16 43.93
N ARG A 299 -23.77 -43.49 44.12
CA ARG A 299 -23.15 -43.51 45.46
C ARG A 299 -23.08 -42.13 46.10
N ALA A 300 -22.74 -41.11 45.32
CA ALA A 300 -22.65 -39.73 45.78
C ALA A 300 -24.03 -39.18 46.21
N LEU A 301 -25.05 -39.39 45.38
CA LEU A 301 -26.44 -38.98 45.66
C LEU A 301 -27.09 -39.77 46.80
N GLY A 302 -26.61 -41.00 47.08
CA GLY A 302 -27.11 -41.84 48.17
C GLY A 302 -26.76 -41.35 49.58
N ASN A 303 -25.87 -40.36 49.73
CA ASN A 303 -25.51 -39.79 51.03
C ASN A 303 -25.25 -38.26 50.93
N PRO A 304 -26.32 -37.44 51.01
CA PRO A 304 -26.23 -35.98 50.87
C PRO A 304 -25.34 -35.30 51.92
N GLU A 305 -25.32 -35.79 53.17
CA GLU A 305 -24.45 -35.24 54.23
C GLU A 305 -22.97 -35.40 53.89
N ARG A 306 -22.59 -36.61 53.46
CA ARG A 306 -21.22 -36.88 52.99
C ARG A 306 -20.90 -36.07 51.75
N LEU A 307 -21.87 -35.87 50.86
CA LEU A 307 -21.70 -35.09 49.65
C LEU A 307 -21.35 -33.62 49.97
N ALA A 308 -22.10 -32.99 50.87
CA ALA A 308 -21.83 -31.63 51.34
C ALA A 308 -20.47 -31.52 52.07
N ALA A 309 -20.11 -32.51 52.90
CA ALA A 309 -18.80 -32.54 53.56
C ALA A 309 -17.63 -32.59 52.56
N ILE A 310 -17.80 -33.32 51.44
CA ILE A 310 -16.81 -33.36 50.36
C ILE A 310 -16.72 -32.02 49.61
N GLY A 311 -17.85 -31.36 49.36
CA GLY A 311 -17.86 -30.00 48.79
C GLY A 311 -17.08 -29.01 49.65
N LYS A 312 -17.30 -29.02 50.96
CA LYS A 312 -16.57 -28.19 51.93
C LYS A 312 -15.06 -28.50 51.95
N ALA A 313 -14.68 -29.77 51.99
CA ALA A 313 -13.27 -30.18 51.93
C ALA A 313 -12.61 -29.75 50.61
N GLY A 314 -13.37 -29.73 49.51
CA GLY A 314 -12.96 -29.17 48.22
C GLY A 314 -12.63 -27.68 48.31
N LEU A 315 -13.49 -26.88 48.94
CA LEU A 315 -13.26 -25.45 49.16
C LEU A 315 -12.02 -25.19 50.03
N GLU A 316 -11.89 -25.88 51.16
CA GLU A 316 -10.71 -25.74 52.05
C GLU A 316 -9.40 -26.08 51.32
N ARG A 317 -9.43 -27.08 50.43
CA ARG A 317 -8.29 -27.42 49.56
C ARG A 317 -8.04 -26.37 48.49
N PHE A 318 -9.08 -25.81 47.88
CA PHE A 318 -8.99 -24.71 46.92
C PHE A 318 -8.27 -23.49 47.51
N GLU A 319 -8.72 -23.03 48.67
CA GLU A 319 -8.16 -21.85 49.35
C GLU A 319 -6.69 -22.04 49.70
N ARG A 320 -6.31 -23.25 50.12
CA ARG A 320 -4.91 -23.58 50.48
C ARG A 320 -3.99 -23.70 49.27
N ASP A 321 -4.42 -24.42 48.22
CA ASP A 321 -3.51 -24.93 47.20
C ASP A 321 -3.72 -24.30 45.81
N PHE A 322 -4.81 -23.56 45.56
CA PHE A 322 -5.23 -23.20 44.19
C PHE A 322 -5.60 -21.71 44.00
N SER A 323 -5.13 -20.83 44.89
CA SER A 323 -5.28 -19.38 44.72
C SER A 323 -4.39 -18.82 43.61
N VAL A 324 -4.87 -17.80 42.90
CA VAL A 324 -4.11 -17.05 41.88
C VAL A 324 -2.85 -16.37 42.46
N HIS A 325 -2.90 -15.89 43.70
CA HIS A 325 -1.78 -15.21 44.34
C HIS A 325 -0.61 -16.16 44.61
N ARG A 326 -0.90 -17.40 45.05
CA ARG A 326 0.12 -18.44 45.19
C ARG A 326 0.76 -18.75 43.84
N MET A 327 -0.06 -18.97 42.81
CA MET A 327 0.42 -19.23 41.45
C MET A 327 1.33 -18.10 40.96
N ALA A 328 0.93 -16.84 41.13
CA ALA A 328 1.75 -15.69 40.72
C ALA A 328 3.08 -15.61 41.49
N ALA A 329 3.07 -15.89 42.80
CA ALA A 329 4.30 -15.92 43.60
C ALA A 329 5.25 -17.04 43.18
N GLU A 330 4.74 -18.26 42.95
CA GLU A 330 5.54 -19.39 42.48
C GLU A 330 6.08 -19.17 41.06
N THR A 331 5.26 -18.63 40.16
CA THR A 331 5.70 -18.25 38.80
C THR A 331 6.75 -17.15 38.85
N GLY A 332 6.56 -16.13 39.69
CA GLY A 332 7.56 -15.07 39.90
C GLY A 332 8.90 -15.62 40.40
N ALA A 333 8.88 -16.59 41.32
CA ALA A 333 10.09 -17.28 41.78
C ALA A 333 10.76 -18.11 40.65
N VAL A 334 10.01 -18.56 39.63
CA VAL A 334 10.61 -19.12 38.41
C VAL A 334 11.33 -18.01 37.65
N TYR A 335 10.70 -16.86 37.42
CA TYR A 335 11.29 -15.74 36.66
C TYR A 335 12.59 -15.23 37.29
N GLU A 336 12.61 -15.06 38.61
CA GLU A 336 13.79 -14.60 39.37
C GLU A 336 15.03 -15.49 39.19
N ARG A 337 14.86 -16.77 38.82
CA ARG A 337 16.00 -17.67 38.54
C ARG A 337 16.69 -17.39 37.20
N PHE A 338 16.02 -16.72 36.28
CA PHE A 338 16.49 -16.48 34.91
C PHE A 338 16.75 -15.01 34.62
N LEU A 339 16.20 -14.11 35.43
CA LEU A 339 16.56 -12.70 35.41
C LEU A 339 17.88 -12.51 36.16
N ILE A 340 18.89 -11.99 35.46
CA ILE A 340 20.23 -11.78 36.02
C ILE A 340 20.16 -10.57 36.97
N HIS A 341 20.68 -10.72 38.20
CA HIS A 341 20.80 -9.60 39.11
C HIS A 341 21.86 -8.58 38.60
N PRO A 342 21.61 -7.26 38.67
CA PRO A 342 22.43 -6.19 38.05
C PRO A 342 23.89 -6.04 38.53
N ALA A 343 24.45 -6.98 39.31
CA ALA A 343 25.78 -6.85 39.88
C ALA A 343 26.92 -7.32 38.95
N ASP A 344 26.64 -8.10 37.90
CA ASP A 344 27.67 -8.70 37.04
C ASP A 344 27.81 -8.04 35.64
N GLN A 345 27.06 -6.97 35.35
CA GLN A 345 27.24 -6.15 34.14
C GLN A 345 27.74 -4.76 34.48
N MET A 346 28.93 -4.68 35.07
CA MET A 346 29.76 -3.50 34.90
C MET A 346 30.78 -3.77 33.79
N ARG A 347 30.53 -3.12 32.66
CA ARG A 347 31.44 -2.71 31.57
C ARG A 347 31.16 -3.39 30.23
N GLU A 348 30.90 -2.48 29.28
CA GLU A 348 30.86 -2.59 27.82
C GLU A 348 29.44 -2.71 27.23
N ASP A 349 29.14 -1.71 26.41
CA ASP A 349 27.93 -1.39 25.65
C ASP A 349 26.75 -0.82 26.43
N ASN A 350 26.75 0.52 26.56
CA ASN A 350 25.57 1.31 26.91
C ASN A 350 24.59 1.22 25.72
N PRO A 351 23.44 0.51 25.80
CA PRO A 351 22.42 0.64 24.78
C PRO A 351 21.94 2.09 24.82
N MET A 352 21.89 2.76 23.67
CA MET A 352 21.40 4.14 23.61
C MET A 352 20.02 4.23 24.26
N GLU A 353 19.88 4.99 25.35
CA GLU A 353 18.58 5.26 25.98
C GLU A 353 17.65 5.82 24.89
N LYS A 354 16.53 5.11 24.65
CA LYS A 354 15.52 5.49 23.66
C LYS A 354 14.70 6.66 24.17
N THR A 355 14.25 7.52 23.26
CA THR A 355 13.37 8.63 23.59
C THR A 355 11.96 8.10 23.83
N ARG A 356 11.48 8.21 25.08
CA ARG A 356 10.16 7.70 25.53
C ARG A 356 9.07 8.71 25.19
N LEU A 357 8.16 8.34 24.30
CA LEU A 357 7.10 9.22 23.80
C LEU A 357 5.71 8.85 24.33
N GLY A 358 4.93 9.89 24.65
CA GLY A 358 3.51 9.77 24.94
C GLY A 358 2.66 10.55 23.93
N PHE A 359 1.41 10.12 23.74
CA PHE A 359 0.46 10.78 22.84
C PHE A 359 -0.79 11.20 23.61
N ILE A 360 -1.24 12.44 23.38
CA ILE A 360 -2.50 12.98 23.88
C ILE A 360 -3.39 13.26 22.67
N GLY A 361 -4.50 12.50 22.57
CA GLY A 361 -5.34 12.43 21.38
C GLY A 361 -4.76 11.49 20.34
N VAL A 362 -5.46 10.38 20.07
CA VAL A 362 -4.98 9.34 19.15
C VAL A 362 -5.94 9.20 17.97
N GLY A 363 -6.24 10.34 17.34
CA GLY A 363 -7.08 10.44 16.16
C GLY A 363 -6.30 10.25 14.85
N GLY A 364 -6.92 10.63 13.73
CA GLY A 364 -6.35 10.39 12.39
C GLY A 364 -4.94 10.94 12.18
N ILE A 365 -4.63 12.15 12.66
CA ILE A 365 -3.30 12.74 12.48
C ILE A 365 -2.24 12.08 13.36
N ALA A 366 -2.60 11.64 14.56
CA ALA A 366 -1.70 10.92 15.46
C ALA A 366 -1.17 9.65 14.80
N HIS A 367 -2.02 8.91 14.09
CA HIS A 367 -1.60 7.71 13.37
C HIS A 367 -0.53 7.98 12.31
N ARG A 368 -0.55 9.13 11.63
CA ARG A 368 0.49 9.50 10.67
C ARG A 368 1.86 9.65 11.34
N HIS A 369 1.92 10.34 12.47
CA HIS A 369 3.16 10.45 13.26
C HIS A 369 3.58 9.11 13.83
N LEU A 370 2.64 8.31 14.35
CA LEU A 370 2.95 7.01 14.93
C LEU A 370 3.60 6.08 13.91
N ASP A 371 3.06 6.01 12.69
CA ASP A 371 3.63 5.21 11.60
C ASP A 371 5.09 5.59 11.31
N ILE A 372 5.39 6.89 11.30
CA ILE A 372 6.74 7.43 11.08
C ILE A 372 7.66 7.12 12.27
N LEU A 373 7.22 7.41 13.50
CA LEU A 373 8.01 7.27 14.71
C LEU A 373 8.39 5.82 15.01
N THR A 374 7.58 4.84 14.59
CA THR A 374 7.97 3.41 14.70
C THR A 374 9.19 3.03 13.87
N CYS A 375 9.55 3.84 12.87
CA CYS A 375 10.73 3.63 12.04
C CYS A 375 12.01 4.19 12.70
N PHE A 376 11.90 4.85 13.86
CA PHE A 376 13.03 5.39 14.60
C PHE A 376 13.49 4.39 15.66
N ASP A 377 14.67 3.79 15.44
CA ASP A 377 15.29 2.84 16.39
C ASP A 377 15.60 3.49 17.75
N ASP A 378 15.71 4.81 17.78
CA ASP A 378 16.02 5.63 18.95
C ASP A 378 14.77 6.17 19.67
N VAL A 379 13.58 5.66 19.34
CA VAL A 379 12.28 6.04 19.93
C VAL A 379 11.56 4.83 20.54
N GLU A 380 10.84 5.06 21.63
CA GLU A 380 9.92 4.10 22.26
C GLU A 380 8.55 4.76 22.48
N LEU A 381 7.47 4.11 22.06
CA LEU A 381 6.09 4.57 22.28
C LEU A 381 5.55 3.97 23.58
N VAL A 382 5.36 4.80 24.60
CA VAL A 382 5.13 4.33 25.99
C VAL A 382 3.68 4.46 26.44
N GLY A 383 2.97 5.50 25.98
CA GLY A 383 1.63 5.78 26.47
C GLY A 383 0.72 6.51 25.48
N PHE A 384 -0.56 6.13 25.49
CA PHE A 384 -1.61 6.70 24.66
C PHE A 384 -2.77 7.18 25.54
N ALA A 385 -3.07 8.48 25.55
CA ALA A 385 -4.20 9.05 26.25
C ALA A 385 -5.25 9.59 25.28
N ASP A 386 -6.48 9.07 25.36
CA ASP A 386 -7.63 9.58 24.61
C ASP A 386 -8.90 9.51 25.47
N PRO A 387 -9.78 10.53 25.46
CA PRO A 387 -11.07 10.46 26.13
C PRO A 387 -11.94 9.27 25.65
N ASP A 388 -11.75 8.86 24.40
CA ASP A 388 -12.27 7.60 23.88
C ASP A 388 -11.26 6.49 24.14
N ARG A 389 -11.48 5.77 25.24
CA ARG A 389 -10.60 4.68 25.67
C ARG A 389 -10.40 3.62 24.59
N GLY A 390 -11.39 3.41 23.71
CA GLY A 390 -11.27 2.44 22.62
C GLY A 390 -10.14 2.78 21.65
N ARG A 391 -9.99 4.06 21.28
CA ARG A 391 -8.89 4.53 20.42
C ARG A 391 -7.53 4.36 21.09
N ALA A 392 -7.45 4.70 22.38
CA ALA A 392 -6.22 4.53 23.14
C ALA A 392 -5.83 3.04 23.28
N ASP A 393 -6.80 2.16 23.52
CA ASP A 393 -6.59 0.71 23.59
C ASP A 393 -6.11 0.15 22.24
N GLU A 394 -6.70 0.58 21.13
CA GLU A 394 -6.30 0.17 19.77
C GLU A 394 -4.86 0.58 19.44
N ALA A 395 -4.50 1.84 19.71
CA ALA A 395 -3.13 2.32 19.52
C ALA A 395 -2.13 1.59 20.42
N ALA A 396 -2.49 1.40 21.70
CA ALA A 396 -1.65 0.65 22.64
C ALA A 396 -1.38 -0.77 22.15
N MET A 397 -2.42 -1.49 21.70
CA MET A 397 -2.28 -2.85 21.15
C MET A 397 -1.36 -2.89 19.94
N ARG A 398 -1.45 -1.90 19.05
CA ARG A 398 -0.63 -1.84 17.84
C ARG A 398 0.84 -1.65 18.16
N PHE A 399 1.15 -0.74 19.08
CA PHE A 399 2.53 -0.30 19.33
C PHE A 399 3.19 -0.92 20.56
N GLY A 400 2.49 -1.77 21.33
CA GLY A 400 3.08 -2.40 22.50
C GLY A 400 3.14 -1.49 23.73
N ALA A 401 2.18 -0.57 23.88
CA ALA A 401 2.20 0.49 24.90
C ALA A 401 1.06 0.34 25.92
N ARG A 402 0.91 1.34 26.80
CA ARG A 402 -0.20 1.45 27.74
C ARG A 402 -1.24 2.47 27.28
N SER A 403 -2.52 2.17 27.53
CA SER A 403 -3.63 3.08 27.24
C SER A 403 -4.13 3.79 28.49
N PHE A 404 -4.59 5.02 28.33
CA PHE A 404 -5.09 5.88 29.40
C PHE A 404 -6.35 6.61 28.94
N SER A 405 -7.29 6.79 29.86
CA SER A 405 -8.52 7.57 29.61
C SER A 405 -8.31 9.07 29.80
N HIS A 406 -7.20 9.48 30.42
CA HIS A 406 -6.89 10.87 30.71
C HIS A 406 -5.38 11.10 30.67
N HIS A 407 -4.92 12.22 30.12
CA HIS A 407 -3.48 12.49 29.95
C HIS A 407 -2.74 12.62 31.28
N ARG A 408 -3.34 13.25 32.30
CA ARG A 408 -2.74 13.31 33.65
C ARG A 408 -2.38 11.92 34.23
N GLU A 409 -3.25 10.92 34.06
CA GLU A 409 -2.97 9.55 34.51
C GLU A 409 -1.72 8.97 33.80
N MET A 410 -1.59 9.24 32.50
CA MET A 410 -0.40 8.88 31.73
C MET A 410 0.85 9.60 32.26
N LEU A 411 0.78 10.92 32.43
CA LEU A 411 1.90 11.75 32.89
C LEU A 411 2.35 11.42 34.32
N ASP A 412 1.44 10.95 35.17
CA ASP A 412 1.74 10.61 36.56
C ASP A 412 2.30 9.18 36.71
N THR A 413 2.04 8.28 35.75
CA THR A 413 2.44 6.87 35.83
C THR A 413 3.56 6.48 34.86
N GLN A 414 3.79 7.26 33.81
CA GLN A 414 4.81 7.01 32.79
C GLN A 414 5.91 8.06 32.85
N ARG A 415 7.17 7.61 32.74
CA ARG A 415 8.30 8.49 32.46
C ARG A 415 8.35 8.75 30.95
N LEU A 416 8.24 10.02 30.54
CA LEU A 416 8.20 10.46 29.15
C LEU A 416 9.25 11.56 28.92
N ASP A 417 9.97 11.46 27.80
CA ASP A 417 10.96 12.45 27.36
C ASP A 417 10.35 13.52 26.44
N ALA A 418 9.28 13.18 25.72
CA ALA A 418 8.48 14.12 24.96
C ALA A 418 7.04 13.64 24.75
N VAL A 419 6.14 14.56 24.42
CA VAL A 419 4.71 14.26 24.17
C VAL A 419 4.21 14.87 22.86
N TYR A 420 3.43 14.11 22.11
CA TYR A 420 2.69 14.59 20.96
C TYR A 420 1.25 14.94 21.36
N ILE A 421 0.83 16.16 21.05
CA ILE A 421 -0.52 16.68 21.30
C ILE A 421 -1.26 16.76 19.96
N CYS A 422 -2.13 15.78 19.73
CA CYS A 422 -2.90 15.60 18.49
C CYS A 422 -4.40 15.71 18.77
N ILE A 423 -4.80 16.78 19.45
CA ILE A 423 -6.18 17.04 19.88
C ILE A 423 -6.87 18.08 18.98
N PRO A 424 -8.21 18.17 19.01
CA PRO A 424 -8.93 19.22 18.30
C PRO A 424 -8.66 20.63 18.86
N PRO A 425 -8.87 21.70 18.06
CA PRO A 425 -8.57 23.10 18.43
C PRO A 425 -9.20 23.57 19.75
N PHE A 426 -10.42 23.10 20.05
CA PHE A 426 -11.14 23.48 21.27
C PHE A 426 -10.64 22.78 22.54
N ALA A 427 -9.76 21.78 22.42
CA ALA A 427 -9.29 20.95 23.53
C ALA A 427 -7.89 21.36 24.03
N HIS A 428 -7.20 22.28 23.35
CA HIS A 428 -5.92 22.84 23.80
C HIS A 428 -6.09 23.65 25.09
N GLY A 429 -5.03 23.72 25.89
CA GLY A 429 -4.97 24.45 27.16
C GLY A 429 -4.40 23.61 28.28
N GLU A 430 -5.19 22.68 28.83
CA GLU A 430 -4.75 21.85 29.96
C GLU A 430 -3.58 20.92 29.62
N PRO A 431 -3.57 20.18 28.49
CA PRO A 431 -2.45 19.32 28.13
C PRO A 431 -1.11 20.07 28.06
N GLU A 432 -1.08 21.22 27.38
CA GLU A 432 0.10 22.07 27.26
C GLU A 432 0.56 22.59 28.63
N ARG A 433 -0.36 23.10 29.44
CA ARG A 433 -0.04 23.60 30.80
C ARG A 433 0.58 22.51 31.67
N ASP A 434 0.00 21.31 31.66
CA ASP A 434 0.49 20.18 32.46
C ASP A 434 1.90 19.73 32.03
N LEU A 435 2.21 19.80 30.73
CA LEU A 435 3.53 19.50 30.15
C LEU A 435 4.55 20.60 30.45
N ILE A 436 4.17 21.87 30.34
CA ILE A 436 5.02 23.03 30.67
C ILE A 436 5.39 23.01 32.16
N GLU A 437 4.44 22.70 33.04
CA GLU A 437 4.68 22.57 34.48
C GLU A 437 5.71 21.47 34.78
N ARG A 438 5.58 20.32 34.10
CA ARG A 438 6.48 19.16 34.23
C ARG A 438 7.79 19.31 33.43
N ARG A 439 7.93 20.37 32.63
CA ARG A 439 9.06 20.63 31.71
C ARG A 439 9.32 19.51 30.71
N ILE A 440 8.23 18.93 30.19
CA ILE A 440 8.30 17.88 29.16
C ILE A 440 8.19 18.56 27.79
N PRO A 441 9.20 18.44 26.90
CA PRO A 441 9.11 18.88 25.51
C PRO A 441 7.88 18.31 24.80
N PHE A 442 7.28 19.08 23.89
CA PHE A 442 6.11 18.58 23.17
C PHE A 442 5.97 19.08 21.75
N PHE A 443 5.37 18.23 20.92
CA PHE A 443 4.94 18.54 19.58
C PHE A 443 3.43 18.79 19.58
N VAL A 444 2.96 19.85 18.92
CA VAL A 444 1.54 20.21 18.87
C VAL A 444 1.06 20.24 17.43
N GLU A 445 -0.03 19.54 17.14
CA GLU A 445 -0.70 19.69 15.86
C GLU A 445 -1.42 21.03 15.76
N LYS A 446 -1.46 21.57 14.54
CA LYS A 446 -2.12 22.85 14.26
C LYS A 446 -3.64 22.64 14.13
N PRO A 447 -4.45 23.69 14.39
CA PRO A 447 -4.09 24.99 14.96
C PRO A 447 -3.92 24.95 16.48
N VAL A 448 -3.03 25.81 17.01
CA VAL A 448 -2.59 25.79 18.42
C VAL A 448 -3.67 26.16 19.45
N SER A 449 -4.78 26.77 19.05
CA SER A 449 -5.93 27.11 19.91
C SER A 449 -7.09 27.64 19.05
N LEU A 450 -8.23 27.97 19.65
CA LEU A 450 -9.21 28.93 19.09
C LEU A 450 -9.27 30.25 19.87
N ASP A 451 -8.76 30.23 21.11
CA ASP A 451 -8.62 31.40 21.96
C ASP A 451 -7.21 31.95 21.80
N LEU A 452 -7.11 33.14 21.20
CA LEU A 452 -5.84 33.82 20.99
C LEU A 452 -5.13 34.14 22.32
N SER A 453 -5.88 34.53 23.36
CA SER A 453 -5.29 34.88 24.65
C SER A 453 -4.68 33.66 25.34
N LEU A 454 -5.31 32.50 25.21
CA LEU A 454 -4.77 31.23 25.67
C LEU A 454 -3.50 30.85 24.90
N ALA A 455 -3.49 31.00 23.58
CA ALA A 455 -2.31 30.68 22.78
C ALA A 455 -1.12 31.61 23.11
N GLU A 456 -1.39 32.88 23.39
CA GLU A 456 -0.40 33.85 23.87
C GLU A 456 0.15 33.50 25.26
N GLU A 457 -0.73 33.11 26.20
CA GLU A 457 -0.34 32.60 27.52
C GLU A 457 0.60 31.40 27.40
N ILE A 458 0.21 30.40 26.60
CA ILE A 458 1.01 29.17 26.38
C ILE A 458 2.35 29.51 25.75
N SER A 459 2.37 30.33 24.69
CA SER A 459 3.62 30.76 24.04
C SER A 459 4.57 31.47 24.99
N ALA A 460 4.05 32.38 25.83
CA ALA A 460 4.85 33.05 26.85
C ALA A 460 5.39 32.07 27.91
N ALA A 461 4.59 31.09 28.33
CA ALA A 461 4.99 30.08 29.30
C ALA A 461 6.07 29.12 28.75
N ILE A 462 5.97 28.73 27.47
CA ILE A 462 7.00 27.96 26.75
C ILE A 462 8.33 28.73 26.73
N SER A 463 8.29 29.99 26.29
CA SER A 463 9.48 30.86 26.20
C SER A 463 10.13 31.08 27.58
N ASN A 464 9.33 31.34 28.62
CA ASN A 464 9.84 31.52 29.99
C ASN A 464 10.55 30.28 30.55
N ARG A 465 10.25 29.09 30.02
CA ARG A 465 10.85 27.81 30.44
C ARG A 465 11.94 27.33 29.49
N ASN A 466 12.19 28.02 28.37
CA ASN A 466 13.05 27.57 27.27
C ASN A 466 12.73 26.13 26.82
N LEU A 467 11.43 25.80 26.74
CA LEU A 467 10.99 24.45 26.43
C LEU A 467 11.07 24.18 24.91
N ILE A 468 11.51 22.99 24.52
CA ILE A 468 11.54 22.57 23.11
C ILE A 468 10.12 22.23 22.67
N THR A 469 9.65 22.93 21.64
CA THR A 469 8.34 22.69 21.04
C THR A 469 8.41 22.73 19.52
N GLY A 470 7.70 21.82 18.86
CA GLY A 470 7.42 21.86 17.42
C GLY A 470 5.92 21.96 17.15
N VAL A 471 5.55 22.59 16.04
CA VAL A 471 4.15 22.66 15.57
C VAL A 471 4.04 22.10 14.15
N GLY A 472 2.97 21.33 13.89
CA GLY A 472 2.71 20.54 12.67
C GLY A 472 2.51 21.31 11.35
N TYR A 473 3.37 22.27 11.04
CA TYR A 473 3.46 22.95 9.75
C TYR A 473 4.45 22.22 8.82
N HIS A 474 4.21 20.93 8.61
CA HIS A 474 5.09 20.03 7.86
C HIS A 474 5.45 20.50 6.44
N TRP A 475 4.64 21.36 5.80
CA TRP A 475 4.96 21.91 4.47
C TRP A 475 6.27 22.71 4.45
N ARG A 476 6.69 23.28 5.58
CA ARG A 476 8.02 23.93 5.71
C ARG A 476 9.19 22.97 5.52
N TYR A 477 8.95 21.65 5.61
CA TYR A 477 9.96 20.59 5.47
C TYR A 477 9.95 19.92 4.08
N LEU A 478 9.20 20.48 3.12
CA LEU A 478 9.27 20.10 1.72
C LEU A 478 10.54 20.69 1.08
N ASP A 479 11.30 19.87 0.37
CA ASP A 479 12.51 20.30 -0.35
C ASP A 479 12.18 21.29 -1.48
N ILE A 480 11.02 21.13 -2.12
CA ILE A 480 10.48 22.10 -3.09
C ILE A 480 10.22 23.49 -2.48
N VAL A 481 9.96 23.59 -1.17
CA VAL A 481 9.79 24.89 -0.51
C VAL A 481 11.12 25.61 -0.37
N ASP A 482 12.20 24.91 -0.04
CA ASP A 482 13.55 25.50 0.02
C ASP A 482 14.01 25.98 -1.37
N GLU A 483 13.66 25.24 -2.43
CA GLU A 483 13.91 25.66 -3.81
C GLU A 483 13.19 26.98 -4.15
N VAL A 484 11.89 27.08 -3.80
CA VAL A 484 11.09 28.29 -4.01
C VAL A 484 11.67 29.48 -3.23
N ARG A 485 12.11 29.26 -1.98
CA ARG A 485 12.80 30.29 -1.20
C ARG A 485 14.05 30.81 -1.92
N GLY A 486 14.83 29.90 -2.51
CA GLY A 486 16.02 30.26 -3.29
C GLY A 486 15.68 31.12 -4.52
N LEU A 487 14.62 30.77 -5.25
CA LEU A 487 14.15 31.56 -6.41
C LEU A 487 13.67 32.95 -5.99
N LEU A 488 12.90 33.04 -4.91
CA LEU A 488 12.32 34.30 -4.43
C LEU A 488 13.34 35.22 -3.74
N ALA A 489 14.46 34.68 -3.24
CA ALA A 489 15.54 35.49 -2.68
C ALA A 489 16.20 36.41 -3.74
N ALA A 490 16.31 35.93 -4.98
CA ALA A 490 16.87 36.70 -6.09
C ALA A 490 15.82 37.51 -6.87
N ASN A 491 14.57 37.05 -6.88
CA ASN A 491 13.46 37.68 -7.59
C ASN A 491 12.19 37.67 -6.71
N PRO A 492 12.02 38.69 -5.84
CA PRO A 492 10.94 38.72 -4.86
C PRO A 492 9.56 38.68 -5.52
N ALA A 493 8.63 37.95 -4.87
CA ALA A 493 7.24 37.88 -5.30
C ALA A 493 6.60 39.28 -5.30
N GLN A 494 5.62 39.49 -6.17
CA GLN A 494 4.79 40.70 -6.23
C GLN A 494 3.30 40.38 -6.07
N LEU A 495 2.88 39.17 -6.49
CA LEU A 495 1.51 38.69 -6.38
C LEU A 495 1.49 37.23 -5.92
N LEU A 496 0.55 36.89 -5.04
CA LEU A 496 0.35 35.53 -4.57
C LEU A 496 -1.14 35.15 -4.59
N SER A 497 -1.47 33.91 -4.92
CA SER A 497 -2.83 33.38 -4.86
C SER A 497 -2.85 32.00 -4.22
N GLY A 498 -3.52 31.86 -3.08
CA GLY A 498 -3.67 30.60 -2.36
C GLY A 498 -5.04 29.97 -2.58
N TYR A 499 -5.07 28.64 -2.72
CA TYR A 499 -6.31 27.89 -2.92
C TYR A 499 -6.35 26.69 -2.01
N TRP A 500 -7.43 26.55 -1.23
CA TRP A 500 -7.77 25.31 -0.51
C TRP A 500 -9.18 24.88 -0.90
N LEU A 501 -9.30 24.13 -2.00
CA LEU A 501 -10.58 23.76 -2.60
C LEU A 501 -10.81 22.26 -2.41
N ASP A 502 -11.62 21.91 -1.41
CA ASP A 502 -11.74 20.55 -0.91
C ASP A 502 -13.16 20.23 -0.42
N SER A 503 -13.30 19.02 0.13
CA SER A 503 -14.48 18.49 0.79
C SER A 503 -14.58 18.91 2.26
N THR A 504 -15.76 18.66 2.85
CA THR A 504 -15.99 18.91 4.28
C THR A 504 -15.41 17.76 5.09
N PRO A 505 -14.52 18.03 6.07
CA PRO A 505 -13.97 17.01 6.93
C PRO A 505 -15.04 16.18 7.67
N PRO A 506 -14.84 14.84 7.77
CA PRO A 506 -15.80 13.96 8.44
C PRO A 506 -16.08 14.23 9.93
N PRO A 507 -15.10 14.64 10.77
CA PRO A 507 -15.34 14.77 12.21
C PRO A 507 -16.41 15.81 12.54
N ARG A 508 -17.44 15.42 13.30
CA ARG A 508 -18.57 16.31 13.62
C ARG A 508 -18.19 17.57 14.38
N TRP A 509 -17.11 17.54 15.17
CA TRP A 509 -16.62 18.74 15.84
C TRP A 509 -16.07 19.76 14.84
N TRP A 510 -15.61 19.33 13.66
CA TRP A 510 -15.10 20.23 12.63
C TRP A 510 -16.22 21.12 12.08
N TRP A 511 -17.45 20.59 12.04
CA TRP A 511 -18.63 21.27 11.48
C TRP A 511 -19.08 22.48 12.30
N LYS A 512 -18.47 22.67 13.49
CA LYS A 512 -18.82 23.64 14.49
C LYS A 512 -17.79 24.77 14.57
N GLU A 513 -18.20 25.99 14.24
CA GLU A 513 -17.31 27.17 14.19
C GLU A 513 -16.66 27.44 15.56
N ASP A 514 -17.41 27.27 16.66
CA ASP A 514 -16.92 27.40 18.03
C ASP A 514 -15.96 26.28 18.46
N LYS A 515 -15.82 25.22 17.64
CA LYS A 515 -14.93 24.08 17.92
C LYS A 515 -13.77 23.94 16.94
N SER A 516 -13.89 24.43 15.71
CA SER A 516 -12.86 24.30 14.67
C SER A 516 -12.33 25.61 14.15
N GLY A 517 -13.06 26.72 14.30
CA GLY A 517 -12.77 27.98 13.60
C GLY A 517 -13.02 27.94 12.09
N GLY A 518 -13.48 26.80 11.55
CA GLY A 518 -13.71 26.57 10.13
C GLY A 518 -12.43 26.34 9.30
N GLN A 519 -12.62 26.15 8.00
CA GLN A 519 -11.56 25.78 7.06
C GLN A 519 -10.38 26.75 7.02
N MET A 520 -10.62 28.06 7.20
CA MET A 520 -9.54 29.05 7.20
C MET A 520 -8.55 28.83 8.35
N VAL A 521 -9.05 28.43 9.52
CA VAL A 521 -8.25 28.23 10.73
C VAL A 521 -7.60 26.86 10.77
N GLU A 522 -8.29 25.81 10.32
CA GLU A 522 -7.81 24.44 10.48
C GLU A 522 -7.01 23.93 9.27
N GLN A 523 -7.42 24.27 8.05
CA GLN A 523 -6.86 23.69 6.82
C GLN A 523 -6.01 24.71 6.07
N THR A 524 -6.63 25.83 5.66
CA THR A 524 -5.96 26.90 4.89
C THR A 524 -4.82 27.56 5.66
N THR A 525 -4.76 27.37 6.98
CA THR A 525 -3.64 27.81 7.81
C THR A 525 -2.28 27.35 7.28
N HIS A 526 -2.16 26.18 6.64
CA HIS A 526 -0.92 25.76 5.99
C HIS A 526 -0.48 26.72 4.87
N LEU A 527 -1.42 27.25 4.08
CA LEU A 527 -1.12 28.18 3.00
C LEU A 527 -0.81 29.58 3.54
N LEU A 528 -1.48 30.00 4.62
CA LEU A 528 -1.16 31.24 5.32
C LEU A 528 0.24 31.18 5.93
N ASP A 529 0.57 30.05 6.55
CA ASP A 529 1.90 29.76 7.10
C ASP A 529 2.97 29.78 6.02
N LEU A 530 2.75 29.04 4.93
CA LEU A 530 3.70 28.94 3.84
C LEU A 530 3.92 30.30 3.16
N ALA A 531 2.87 31.09 2.98
CA ALA A 531 3.01 32.44 2.44
C ALA A 531 3.79 33.36 3.39
N ARG A 532 3.57 33.27 4.71
CA ARG A 532 4.41 33.98 5.70
C ARG A 532 5.87 33.55 5.62
N PHE A 533 6.09 32.24 5.50
CA PHE A 533 7.42 31.65 5.43
C PHE A 533 8.19 32.07 4.17
N LEU A 534 7.52 32.13 3.02
CA LEU A 534 8.12 32.47 1.72
C LEU A 534 8.27 33.98 1.48
N VAL A 535 7.28 34.78 1.87
CA VAL A 535 7.15 36.18 1.44
C VAL A 535 7.35 37.19 2.58
N GLY A 536 7.19 36.76 3.84
CA GLY A 536 7.31 37.62 5.03
C GLY A 536 5.98 37.89 5.72
N GLU A 537 5.92 38.91 6.58
CA GLU A 537 4.75 39.14 7.43
C GLU A 537 3.63 39.92 6.73
N VAL A 538 2.39 39.62 7.12
CA VAL A 538 1.17 40.29 6.66
C VAL A 538 0.86 41.48 7.57
N THR A 539 0.60 42.65 6.97
CA THR A 539 0.23 43.90 7.68
C THR A 539 -1.26 44.18 7.65
N ASP A 540 -1.94 43.77 6.56
CA ASP A 540 -3.35 44.08 6.34
C ASP A 540 -4.10 42.85 5.85
N VAL A 541 -5.30 42.63 6.37
CA VAL A 541 -6.20 41.57 5.91
C VAL A 541 -7.61 42.10 5.71
N TYR A 542 -8.23 41.69 4.61
CA TYR A 542 -9.65 41.87 4.36
C TYR A 542 -10.30 40.53 3.96
N GLY A 543 -11.21 40.03 4.80
CA GLY A 543 -11.89 38.75 4.61
C GLY A 543 -13.36 38.88 4.21
N ARG A 544 -13.89 37.86 3.53
CA ARG A 544 -15.33 37.64 3.32
C ARG A 544 -15.63 36.14 3.39
N SER A 545 -16.77 35.80 4.00
CA SER A 545 -17.25 34.42 4.12
C SER A 545 -18.66 34.25 3.61
N GLY A 546 -19.01 33.01 3.25
CA GLY A 546 -20.36 32.61 2.84
C GLY A 546 -20.74 31.25 3.42
N TYR A 547 -22.03 31.12 3.75
CA TYR A 547 -22.61 29.93 4.36
C TYR A 547 -23.58 29.26 3.40
N LYS A 548 -23.66 27.93 3.46
CA LYS A 548 -24.60 27.14 2.68
C LYS A 548 -25.03 25.92 3.47
N ASP A 549 -26.33 25.75 3.62
CA ASP A 549 -26.90 24.55 4.22
C ASP A 549 -26.61 23.33 3.33
N ARG A 550 -26.18 22.23 3.96
CA ARG A 550 -25.83 20.98 3.27
C ARG A 550 -26.57 19.80 3.89
N GLN A 551 -27.41 19.15 3.10
CA GLN A 551 -28.21 17.99 3.56
C GLN A 551 -27.35 16.84 4.11
N GLY A 552 -26.14 16.61 3.57
CA GLY A 552 -25.22 15.59 4.05
C GLY A 552 -24.48 15.93 5.36
N PHE A 553 -24.57 17.17 5.85
CA PHE A 553 -23.85 17.66 7.02
C PHE A 553 -24.81 18.43 7.95
N PRO A 554 -25.75 17.74 8.62
CA PRO A 554 -26.76 18.39 9.44
C PRO A 554 -26.09 19.12 10.62
N GLY A 555 -26.40 20.42 10.75
CA GLY A 555 -25.84 21.27 11.80
C GLY A 555 -24.45 21.85 11.50
N LEU A 556 -24.01 21.86 10.23
CA LEU A 556 -22.83 22.60 9.78
C LEU A 556 -23.06 24.11 9.95
N ASP A 557 -22.25 24.79 10.77
CA ASP A 557 -22.34 26.25 10.99
C ASP A 557 -21.04 27.01 10.64
N VAL A 558 -19.97 26.31 10.26
CA VAL A 558 -18.76 26.94 9.72
C VAL A 558 -19.01 27.58 8.33
N PRO A 559 -18.23 28.61 7.96
CA PRO A 559 -18.18 29.12 6.60
C PRO A 559 -17.87 28.03 5.57
N THR A 560 -18.73 27.89 4.56
CA THR A 560 -18.51 26.92 3.46
C THR A 560 -17.60 27.45 2.37
N VAL A 561 -17.51 28.78 2.25
CA VAL A 561 -16.58 29.48 1.36
C VAL A 561 -15.99 30.67 2.10
N THR A 562 -14.69 30.90 1.95
CA THR A 562 -13.99 32.06 2.51
C THR A 562 -13.02 32.60 1.46
N THR A 563 -12.93 33.92 1.34
CA THR A 563 -11.90 34.60 0.56
C THR A 563 -11.21 35.65 1.42
N ALA A 564 -9.91 35.86 1.23
CA ALA A 564 -9.15 36.86 1.97
C ALA A 564 -8.14 37.55 1.05
N SER A 565 -8.11 38.88 1.10
CA SER A 565 -7.07 39.70 0.48
C SER A 565 -6.07 40.13 1.55
N LEU A 566 -4.79 39.90 1.31
CA LEU A 566 -3.70 40.16 2.25
C LEU A 566 -2.70 41.14 1.63
N THR A 567 -2.14 42.04 2.45
CA THR A 567 -0.98 42.87 2.09
C THR A 567 0.19 42.50 3.00
N PHE A 568 1.34 42.24 2.39
CA PHE A 568 2.58 41.93 3.10
C PHE A 568 3.42 43.20 3.34
N GLU A 569 4.28 43.19 4.36
CA GLU A 569 5.21 44.28 4.68
C GLU A 569 6.09 44.66 3.48
N ALA A 570 6.45 43.67 2.65
CA ALA A 570 7.22 43.85 1.42
C ALA A 570 6.42 44.47 0.25
N GLY A 571 5.13 44.78 0.44
CA GLY A 571 4.24 45.32 -0.59
C GLY A 571 3.60 44.26 -1.51
N VAL A 572 3.84 42.97 -1.24
CA VAL A 572 3.19 41.86 -1.97
C VAL A 572 1.70 41.84 -1.66
N VAL A 573 0.88 41.68 -2.69
CA VAL A 573 -0.57 41.54 -2.55
C VAL A 573 -0.94 40.08 -2.78
N ALA A 574 -1.80 39.53 -1.94
CA ALA A 574 -2.24 38.14 -2.08
C ALA A 574 -3.76 37.97 -1.98
N ASN A 575 -4.28 36.95 -2.65
CA ASN A 575 -5.66 36.51 -2.49
C ASN A 575 -5.73 35.01 -2.13
N PHE A 576 -6.44 34.68 -1.05
CA PHE A 576 -6.67 33.30 -0.62
C PHE A 576 -8.13 32.94 -0.80
N ALA A 577 -8.40 31.79 -1.39
CA ALA A 577 -9.73 31.24 -1.53
C ALA A 577 -9.81 29.85 -0.89
N SER A 578 -10.88 29.60 -0.14
CA SER A 578 -11.11 28.32 0.53
C SER A 578 -12.57 27.90 0.35
N THR A 579 -12.78 26.63 0.02
CA THR A 579 -14.10 26.00 0.04
C THR A 579 -14.04 24.57 0.55
N CYS A 580 -15.02 24.19 1.35
CA CYS A 580 -15.23 22.81 1.80
C CYS A 580 -16.44 22.16 1.10
N LEU A 581 -16.97 22.80 0.04
CA LEU A 581 -18.20 22.38 -0.63
C LEU A 581 -18.04 21.12 -1.49
N LEU A 582 -16.82 20.74 -1.84
CA LEU A 582 -16.59 19.70 -2.83
C LEU A 582 -16.85 18.30 -2.24
N GLY A 583 -16.96 17.31 -3.12
CA GLY A 583 -16.99 15.88 -2.74
C GLY A 583 -15.62 15.20 -2.91
N TRP A 584 -14.60 15.96 -3.32
CA TRP A 584 -13.25 15.52 -3.62
C TRP A 584 -12.26 16.66 -3.38
N SER A 585 -10.97 16.35 -3.25
CA SER A 585 -9.90 17.36 -3.24
C SER A 585 -9.64 17.84 -4.66
N HIS A 586 -9.83 19.13 -4.93
CA HIS A 586 -9.70 19.68 -6.28
C HIS A 586 -8.36 20.39 -6.50
N ARG A 587 -8.00 21.32 -5.60
CA ARG A 587 -6.76 22.08 -5.70
C ARG A 587 -6.36 22.63 -4.34
N VAL A 588 -5.13 22.34 -3.93
CA VAL A 588 -4.53 22.87 -2.70
C VAL A 588 -3.11 23.36 -3.01
N GLY A 589 -2.82 24.63 -2.75
CA GLY A 589 -1.48 25.18 -3.01
C GLY A 589 -1.43 26.70 -3.17
N LEU A 590 -0.25 27.19 -3.55
CA LEU A 590 0.07 28.59 -3.82
C LEU A 590 0.46 28.79 -5.29
N HIS A 591 -0.03 29.88 -5.88
CA HIS A 591 0.47 30.45 -7.12
C HIS A 591 1.23 31.72 -6.76
N ILE A 592 2.49 31.81 -7.16
CA ILE A 592 3.38 32.92 -6.79
C ILE A 592 3.92 33.54 -8.07
N PHE A 593 3.87 34.86 -8.16
CA PHE A 593 4.29 35.60 -9.35
C PHE A 593 5.35 36.64 -8.98
N ALA A 594 6.45 36.62 -9.71
CA ALA A 594 7.53 37.60 -9.67
C ALA A 594 7.85 38.05 -11.11
N ASP A 595 8.86 38.90 -11.31
CA ASP A 595 9.19 39.38 -12.65
C ASP A 595 9.62 38.22 -13.56
N GLN A 596 8.89 37.99 -14.67
CA GLN A 596 9.09 36.88 -15.61
C GLN A 596 9.10 35.48 -14.97
N LEU A 597 8.43 35.30 -13.83
CA LEU A 597 8.42 34.05 -13.07
C LEU A 597 7.03 33.76 -12.51
N ALA A 598 6.48 32.59 -12.83
CA ALA A 598 5.27 32.07 -12.21
C ALA A 598 5.57 30.70 -11.59
N ILE A 599 5.16 30.52 -10.33
CA ILE A 599 5.38 29.29 -9.56
C ILE A 599 4.02 28.74 -9.13
N GLU A 600 3.77 27.45 -9.34
CA GLU A 600 2.68 26.72 -8.68
C GLU A 600 3.29 25.73 -7.69
N LEU A 601 2.94 25.84 -6.41
CA LEU A 601 3.51 25.06 -5.32
C LEU A 601 2.37 24.37 -4.55
N THR A 602 2.46 23.05 -4.42
CA THR A 602 1.48 22.20 -3.71
C THR A 602 2.17 21.40 -2.60
N ASP A 603 1.43 20.49 -1.94
CA ASP A 603 1.98 19.54 -0.95
C ASP A 603 2.88 18.46 -1.58
N ARG A 604 2.91 18.35 -2.91
CA ARG A 604 3.57 17.25 -3.64
C ARG A 604 4.45 17.72 -4.78
N GLU A 605 4.12 18.84 -5.39
CA GLU A 605 4.64 19.25 -6.68
C GLU A 605 4.96 20.74 -6.71
N LEU A 606 6.04 21.07 -7.41
CA LEU A 606 6.49 22.40 -7.76
C LEU A 606 6.51 22.53 -9.28
N MET A 607 5.85 23.55 -9.81
CA MET A 607 5.93 23.96 -11.19
C MET A 607 6.53 25.36 -11.28
N VAL A 608 7.53 25.53 -12.15
CA VAL A 608 8.21 26.82 -12.36
C VAL A 608 8.12 27.20 -13.83
N ASP A 609 7.34 28.23 -14.16
CA ASP A 609 7.14 28.75 -15.50
C ASP A 609 7.86 30.10 -15.67
N VAL A 610 8.74 30.16 -16.65
CA VAL A 610 9.49 31.36 -17.05
C VAL A 610 9.16 31.77 -18.50
N GLY A 611 7.98 31.38 -19.00
CA GLY A 611 7.53 31.60 -20.37
C GLY A 611 8.15 30.64 -21.40
N ARG A 612 8.69 29.51 -20.96
CA ARG A 612 9.41 28.51 -21.79
C ARG A 612 8.92 27.07 -21.58
N GLY A 613 7.77 26.91 -20.93
CA GLY A 613 7.22 25.62 -20.52
C GLY A 613 6.96 25.56 -19.03
N ARG A 614 6.24 24.53 -18.61
CA ARG A 614 5.76 24.33 -17.23
C ARG A 614 6.34 23.04 -16.63
N PRO A 615 7.66 22.95 -16.42
CA PRO A 615 8.27 21.77 -15.80
C PRO A 615 7.68 21.57 -14.40
N VAL A 616 7.29 20.34 -14.11
CA VAL A 616 6.77 19.93 -12.79
C VAL A 616 7.77 18.99 -12.13
N ARG A 617 8.16 19.31 -10.89
CA ARG A 617 9.02 18.50 -10.05
C ARG A 617 8.23 18.03 -8.83
N ARG A 618 8.38 16.75 -8.47
CA ARG A 618 7.81 16.21 -7.22
C ARG A 618 8.75 16.46 -6.03
N ALA A 619 8.15 16.68 -4.87
CA ALA A 619 8.87 16.71 -3.60
C ALA A 619 9.53 15.35 -3.34
N ASP A 620 10.73 15.37 -2.75
CA ASP A 620 11.46 14.17 -2.34
C ASP A 620 11.41 14.02 -0.81
N GLY A 621 11.26 12.78 -0.33
CA GLY A 621 11.12 12.43 1.09
C GLY A 621 9.77 12.84 1.71
N ASP A 622 9.43 12.24 2.85
CA ASP A 622 8.23 12.61 3.61
C ASP A 622 8.51 13.86 4.49
N PRO A 623 7.77 14.97 4.32
CA PRO A 623 7.96 16.16 5.15
C PRO A 623 7.63 15.92 6.64
N VAL A 624 6.69 15.02 6.96
CA VAL A 624 6.36 14.70 8.35
C VAL A 624 7.47 13.86 8.99
N TRP A 625 8.14 12.99 8.22
CA TRP A 625 9.32 12.27 8.70
C TRP A 625 10.43 13.24 9.11
N ARG A 626 10.69 14.27 8.31
CA ARG A 626 11.71 15.29 8.63
C ARG A 626 11.32 16.12 9.84
N GLU A 627 10.06 16.52 9.90
CA GLU A 627 9.51 17.28 11.03
C GLU A 627 9.63 16.50 12.35
N ASP A 628 9.23 15.23 12.36
CA ASP A 628 9.36 14.35 13.53
C ASP A 628 10.83 14.10 13.88
N ARG A 629 11.68 13.83 12.88
CA ARG A 629 13.11 13.61 13.12
C ARG A 629 13.78 14.82 13.76
N ASP A 630 13.50 16.02 13.25
CA ASP A 630 14.04 17.28 13.76
C ASP A 630 13.53 17.58 15.19
N PHE A 631 12.27 17.25 15.49
CA PHE A 631 11.74 17.34 16.84
C PHE A 631 12.43 16.37 17.81
N ILE A 632 12.54 15.08 17.46
CA ILE A 632 13.21 14.08 18.31
C ILE A 632 14.69 14.41 18.49
N ASP A 633 15.39 14.85 17.45
CA ASP A 633 16.78 15.27 17.55
C ASP A 633 16.97 16.45 18.50
N ALA A 634 16.08 17.44 18.45
CA ALA A 634 16.09 18.55 19.40
C ALA A 634 15.85 18.07 20.85
N VAL A 635 14.88 17.18 21.08
CA VAL A 635 14.60 16.60 22.41
C VAL A 635 15.81 15.85 22.96
N ARG A 636 16.54 15.13 22.09
CA ARG A 636 17.78 14.42 22.44
C ARG A 636 18.99 15.34 22.62
N GLY A 637 18.83 16.65 22.49
CA GLY A 637 19.89 17.64 22.66
C GLY A 637 20.85 17.76 21.47
N LYS A 638 20.47 17.27 20.28
CA LYS A 638 21.20 17.52 19.03
C LYS A 638 20.86 18.92 18.47
N GLU A 639 21.43 19.24 17.31
CA GLU A 639 21.14 20.48 16.58
C GLU A 639 19.64 20.66 16.38
N ASN A 640 19.10 21.80 16.81
CA ASN A 640 17.67 22.03 16.77
C ASN A 640 17.27 22.66 15.42
N ARG A 641 16.77 21.81 14.53
CA ARG A 641 16.34 22.12 13.16
C ARG A 641 14.84 22.42 13.01
N ILE A 642 14.11 22.54 14.13
CA ILE A 642 12.67 22.81 14.11
C ILE A 642 12.37 24.09 13.34
N ARG A 643 11.59 23.97 12.25
CA ARG A 643 11.26 25.08 11.35
C ARG A 643 10.05 25.89 11.77
N CYS A 644 9.21 25.35 12.66
CA CYS A 644 8.04 26.04 13.20
C CYS A 644 7.91 25.80 14.72
N PRO A 645 8.58 26.62 15.56
CA PRO A 645 8.31 26.67 16.98
C PRO A 645 6.93 27.32 17.27
N TYR A 646 6.48 27.19 18.52
CA TYR A 646 5.13 27.59 18.92
C TYR A 646 4.83 29.09 18.71
N ASP A 647 5.80 29.97 18.93
CA ASP A 647 5.66 31.42 18.74
C ASP A 647 5.49 31.83 17.27
N ASP A 648 6.17 31.16 16.33
CA ASP A 648 5.99 31.40 14.89
C ASP A 648 4.65 30.83 14.40
N ALA A 649 4.24 29.67 14.91
CA ALA A 649 2.91 29.11 14.68
C ALA A 649 1.79 30.03 15.22
N LEU A 650 1.99 30.64 16.38
CA LEU A 650 1.05 31.61 16.97
C LEU A 650 0.85 32.82 16.05
N ALA A 651 1.89 33.30 15.37
CA ALA A 651 1.73 34.40 14.41
C ALA A 651 0.93 33.98 13.16
N THR A 652 1.08 32.74 12.67
CA THR A 652 0.21 32.21 11.61
C THR A 652 -1.23 32.13 12.12
N HIS A 653 -1.40 31.68 13.36
CA HIS A 653 -2.71 31.55 13.97
C HIS A 653 -3.41 32.92 14.15
N ARG A 654 -2.68 33.95 14.59
CA ARG A 654 -3.17 35.35 14.62
C ARG A 654 -3.67 35.81 13.25
N LEU A 655 -2.92 35.51 12.18
CA LEU A 655 -3.33 35.84 10.82
C LEU A 655 -4.63 35.12 10.44
N ALA A 656 -4.74 33.82 10.69
CA ALA A 656 -5.96 33.05 10.40
C ALA A 656 -7.18 33.60 11.15
N LEU A 657 -7.03 33.91 12.45
CA LEU A 657 -8.11 34.53 13.25
C LEU A 657 -8.44 35.95 12.78
N ALA A 658 -7.46 36.73 12.30
CA ALA A 658 -7.70 38.05 11.75
C ALA A 658 -8.50 37.99 10.43
N VAL A 659 -8.27 36.99 9.59
CA VAL A 659 -9.12 36.72 8.41
C VAL A 659 -10.57 36.48 8.83
N VAL A 660 -10.79 35.61 9.83
CA VAL A 660 -12.14 35.30 10.34
C VAL A 660 -12.80 36.54 10.96
N SER A 661 -12.06 37.30 11.76
CA SER A 661 -12.53 38.55 12.38
C SER A 661 -12.90 39.61 11.34
N SER A 662 -12.08 39.77 10.29
CA SER A 662 -12.35 40.66 9.17
C SER A 662 -13.60 40.21 8.39
N ALA A 663 -13.72 38.91 8.09
CA ALA A 663 -14.89 38.35 7.40
C ALA A 663 -16.20 38.57 8.17
N ARG A 664 -16.15 38.44 9.50
CA ARG A 664 -17.30 38.66 10.39
C ARG A 664 -17.69 40.13 10.51
N SER A 665 -16.71 41.03 10.67
CA SER A 665 -16.96 42.47 10.83
C SER A 665 -17.20 43.20 9.50
N GLY A 666 -16.75 42.64 8.39
CA GLY A 666 -16.74 43.28 7.08
C GLY A 666 -15.76 44.46 6.97
N GLN A 667 -14.85 44.60 7.93
CA GLN A 667 -13.83 45.66 8.00
C GLN A 667 -12.42 45.07 7.83
N PRO A 668 -11.47 45.84 7.26
CA PRO A 668 -10.07 45.43 7.24
C PRO A 668 -9.50 45.36 8.65
N VAL A 669 -8.57 44.43 8.90
CA VAL A 669 -7.83 44.29 10.16
C VAL A 669 -6.35 44.56 9.88
N HIS A 670 -5.76 45.44 10.67
CA HIS A 670 -4.32 45.68 10.66
C HIS A 670 -3.63 44.79 11.68
N LEU A 671 -2.56 44.11 11.26
CA LEU A 671 -1.75 43.24 12.09
C LEU A 671 -0.45 43.94 12.49
N ALA A 672 -0.10 43.85 13.77
CA ALA A 672 1.22 44.26 14.23
C ALA A 672 2.26 43.23 13.78
N ARG A 673 3.47 43.70 13.48
CA ARG A 673 4.60 42.82 13.18
C ARG A 673 4.91 41.96 14.40
N PRO A 674 4.97 40.62 14.26
CA PRO A 674 5.28 39.74 15.38
C PRO A 674 6.75 39.84 15.79
N GLU A 675 7.02 39.86 17.09
CA GLU A 675 8.36 39.79 17.67
C GLU A 675 8.81 38.32 17.76
N ILE A 676 9.33 37.76 16.66
CA ILE A 676 9.80 36.36 16.60
C ILE A 676 11.29 36.34 16.29
N SER A 677 12.06 35.57 17.08
CA SER A 677 13.46 35.28 16.78
C SER A 677 13.55 34.03 15.90
N ARG A 678 13.59 34.23 14.58
CA ARG A 678 13.81 33.12 13.63
C ARG A 678 15.27 32.73 13.61
N ARG A 679 15.53 31.43 13.73
CA ARG A 679 16.87 30.86 13.54
C ARG A 679 17.20 30.80 12.05
N GLU A 680 18.49 30.74 11.75
CA GLU A 680 18.94 30.43 10.39
C GLU A 680 18.48 29.00 10.03
N LEU A 681 17.99 28.84 8.79
CA LEU A 681 17.44 27.56 8.35
C LEU A 681 18.58 26.61 8.00
N GLU A 682 18.61 25.50 8.72
CA GLU A 682 19.49 24.38 8.42
C GLU A 682 18.98 23.57 7.21
N PRO A 683 19.87 22.93 6.43
CA PRO A 683 19.48 22.04 5.34
C PRO A 683 18.56 20.91 5.83
N LEU A 684 17.60 20.51 5.00
CA LEU A 684 16.73 19.38 5.33
C LEU A 684 17.52 18.08 5.46
N LEU A 685 17.14 17.27 6.45
CA LEU A 685 17.63 15.91 6.56
C LEU A 685 17.07 15.06 5.41
N MET A 686 17.92 14.23 4.82
CA MET A 686 17.49 13.23 3.86
C MET A 686 17.03 11.99 4.62
N GLN A 687 15.78 11.59 4.40
CA GLN A 687 15.26 10.34 4.92
C GLN A 687 16.16 9.19 4.42
N PRO A 688 16.80 8.42 5.31
CA PRO A 688 17.54 7.23 4.93
C PRO A 688 16.55 6.32 4.20
N ARG A 689 16.76 6.10 2.90
CA ARG A 689 15.96 5.12 2.16
C ARG A 689 16.46 3.76 2.64
N PRO A 690 15.63 2.94 3.31
CA PRO A 690 15.99 1.55 3.51
C PRO A 690 16.33 0.97 2.13
N GLU A 691 17.33 0.11 2.03
CA GLU A 691 17.43 -0.81 0.90
C GLU A 691 16.16 -1.68 0.95
N ALA A 692 15.08 -1.17 0.36
CA ALA A 692 13.77 -1.79 0.49
C ALA A 692 13.81 -3.15 -0.20
N VAL A 693 13.49 -4.19 0.56
CA VAL A 693 12.98 -5.45 0.02
C VAL A 693 11.77 -5.11 -0.84
N GLN A 694 11.96 -5.11 -2.15
CA GLN A 694 10.96 -4.70 -3.14
C GLN A 694 9.88 -5.77 -3.28
N GLY A 695 8.82 -5.66 -2.48
CA GLY A 695 7.51 -6.16 -2.90
C GLY A 695 6.70 -5.00 -3.47
N LEU A 696 6.21 -5.13 -4.70
CA LEU A 696 5.19 -4.22 -5.22
C LEU A 696 3.84 -4.56 -4.56
N ALA A 697 2.95 -3.58 -4.43
CA ALA A 697 1.58 -3.84 -3.97
C ALA A 697 0.92 -4.94 -4.83
N VAL A 698 0.00 -5.72 -4.25
CA VAL A 698 -0.64 -6.85 -4.96
C VAL A 698 -1.25 -6.37 -6.28
N GLY A 699 -0.80 -6.95 -7.40
CA GLY A 699 -1.24 -6.58 -8.75
C GLY A 699 -0.47 -5.41 -9.39
N HIS A 700 0.44 -4.75 -8.68
CA HIS A 700 1.33 -3.73 -9.24
C HIS A 700 2.60 -4.38 -9.84
N ARG A 701 3.12 -3.79 -10.93
CA ARG A 701 4.37 -4.21 -11.58
C ARG A 701 5.27 -3.00 -11.86
N ARG A 702 6.58 -3.24 -11.99
CA ARG A 702 7.50 -2.23 -12.52
C ARG A 702 7.57 -2.35 -14.03
N VAL A 703 7.42 -1.23 -14.70
CA VAL A 703 7.61 -1.11 -16.15
C VAL A 703 8.87 -0.30 -16.42
N ARG A 704 9.74 -0.82 -17.28
CA ARG A 704 10.93 -0.14 -17.78
C ARG A 704 10.66 0.37 -19.19
N SER A 705 11.03 1.61 -19.48
CA SER A 705 10.90 2.26 -20.78
C SER A 705 12.27 2.70 -21.29
N LEU A 706 12.62 2.33 -22.54
CA LEU A 706 13.82 2.85 -23.21
C LEU A 706 13.53 4.29 -23.71
N GLY A 707 14.39 5.23 -23.31
CA GLY A 707 14.27 6.65 -23.67
C GLY A 707 15.62 7.34 -23.93
N ILE A 708 15.60 8.64 -24.24
CA ILE A 708 16.80 9.47 -24.45
C ILE A 708 16.96 10.45 -23.28
N GLU A 709 18.04 10.32 -22.51
CA GLU A 709 18.32 11.18 -21.34
C GLU A 709 18.86 12.55 -21.74
N ALA A 710 19.68 12.60 -22.80
CA ALA A 710 20.29 13.79 -23.37
C ALA A 710 20.77 13.46 -24.81
N PRO A 711 21.17 14.45 -25.64
CA PRO A 711 21.76 14.17 -26.95
C PRO A 711 22.93 13.17 -26.83
N GLY A 712 22.88 12.09 -27.63
CA GLY A 712 23.87 11.01 -27.60
C GLY A 712 23.79 10.05 -26.42
N ARG A 713 22.83 10.20 -25.51
CA ARG A 713 22.72 9.37 -24.29
C ARG A 713 21.33 8.75 -24.16
N ALA A 714 21.24 7.44 -24.35
CA ALA A 714 20.03 6.64 -24.12
C ALA A 714 20.07 5.98 -22.73
N GLY A 715 18.89 5.70 -22.16
CA GLY A 715 18.77 5.10 -20.83
C GLY A 715 17.38 4.51 -20.57
N PHE A 716 17.21 3.91 -19.39
CA PHE A 716 15.93 3.35 -18.95
C PHE A 716 15.24 4.24 -17.92
N PHE A 717 13.93 4.37 -18.07
CA PHE A 717 13.05 5.03 -17.12
C PHE A 717 12.14 3.98 -16.49
N GLU A 718 12.04 3.97 -15.16
CA GLU A 718 11.18 3.03 -14.43
C GLU A 718 9.96 3.74 -13.85
N TYR A 719 8.81 3.07 -13.90
CA TYR A 719 7.62 3.52 -13.20
C TYR A 719 6.79 2.33 -12.74
N GLU A 720 5.96 2.58 -11.72
CA GLU A 720 5.04 1.59 -11.18
C GLU A 720 3.71 1.63 -11.96
N GLU A 721 3.20 0.46 -12.31
CA GLU A 721 1.92 0.29 -12.98
C GLU A 721 1.02 -0.63 -12.17
N GLY A 722 -0.16 -0.14 -11.78
CA GLY A 722 -1.17 -0.89 -11.04
C GLY A 722 -1.87 -1.97 -11.87
N PRO A 723 -2.83 -2.71 -11.27
CA PRO A 723 -3.66 -3.65 -12.01
C PRO A 723 -4.60 -2.94 -13.00
N PRO A 724 -5.01 -3.59 -14.11
CA PRO A 724 -5.92 -3.00 -15.09
C PRO A 724 -7.29 -2.68 -14.45
N ALA A 725 -7.91 -1.57 -14.82
CA ALA A 725 -9.29 -1.25 -14.43
C ALA A 725 -10.31 -2.05 -15.27
N GLU A 726 -11.59 -1.99 -14.91
CA GLU A 726 -12.67 -2.54 -15.75
C GLU A 726 -12.64 -1.88 -17.15
N GLY A 727 -12.71 -2.69 -18.20
CA GLY A 727 -12.59 -2.23 -19.58
C GLY A 727 -11.15 -2.14 -20.13
N GLN A 728 -10.11 -2.41 -19.32
CA GLN A 728 -8.71 -2.35 -19.75
C GLN A 728 -8.06 -3.72 -19.96
N VAL A 729 -6.93 -3.73 -20.67
CA VAL A 729 -6.14 -4.94 -20.97
C VAL A 729 -4.69 -4.71 -20.56
N ARG A 730 -4.14 -5.61 -19.76
CA ARG A 730 -2.73 -5.62 -19.36
C ARG A 730 -1.90 -6.42 -20.35
N LEU A 731 -0.84 -5.80 -20.84
CA LEU A 731 0.04 -6.31 -21.87
C LEU A 731 1.47 -6.49 -21.33
N ASP A 732 2.08 -7.63 -21.61
CA ASP A 732 3.52 -7.89 -21.42
C ASP A 732 4.21 -7.85 -22.78
N THR A 733 5.17 -6.94 -22.95
CA THR A 733 5.83 -6.74 -24.24
C THR A 733 6.72 -7.94 -24.55
N LEU A 734 6.64 -8.46 -25.77
CA LEU A 734 7.50 -9.51 -26.30
C LEU A 734 8.62 -8.93 -27.17
N TYR A 735 8.24 -8.00 -28.05
CA TYR A 735 9.15 -7.36 -29.00
C TYR A 735 8.78 -5.89 -29.18
N THR A 736 9.77 -5.05 -29.43
CA THR A 736 9.54 -3.67 -29.86
C THR A 736 10.52 -3.28 -30.97
N GLY A 737 10.02 -2.70 -32.05
CA GLY A 737 10.81 -2.31 -33.22
C GLY A 737 11.37 -0.89 -33.12
N LEU A 738 12.64 -0.70 -33.47
CA LEU A 738 13.23 0.63 -33.58
C LEU A 738 12.89 1.28 -34.92
N SER A 739 12.21 2.42 -34.89
CA SER A 739 12.07 3.27 -36.08
C SER A 739 13.23 4.26 -36.18
N ALA A 740 14.33 3.81 -36.78
CA ALA A 740 15.55 4.61 -36.86
C ALA A 740 15.38 5.97 -37.56
N GLY A 741 14.43 6.08 -38.50
CA GLY A 741 14.14 7.33 -39.22
C GLY A 741 13.54 8.44 -38.34
N THR A 742 12.83 8.05 -37.27
CA THR A 742 12.22 8.99 -36.31
C THR A 742 13.02 9.03 -35.01
N GLU A 743 13.36 7.88 -34.45
CA GLU A 743 13.86 7.79 -33.08
C GLU A 743 15.31 8.26 -32.93
N LEU A 744 16.17 8.01 -33.94
CA LEU A 744 17.54 8.52 -33.91
C LEU A 744 17.62 10.04 -34.06
N THR A 745 16.54 10.71 -34.45
CA THR A 745 16.49 12.19 -34.47
C THR A 745 16.48 12.77 -33.06
N PHE A 746 15.94 12.02 -32.08
CA PHE A 746 16.06 12.35 -30.66
C PHE A 746 17.48 12.14 -30.16
N MET A 747 18.13 11.02 -30.51
CA MET A 747 19.54 10.83 -30.16
C MET A 747 20.47 11.92 -30.75
N LYS A 748 20.20 12.36 -31.98
CA LYS A 748 21.04 13.33 -32.71
C LYS A 748 20.67 14.79 -32.45
N ASN A 749 19.60 15.06 -31.70
CA ASN A 749 19.05 16.40 -31.50
C ASN A 749 18.71 17.14 -32.82
N THR A 750 18.22 16.40 -33.82
CA THR A 750 17.85 16.93 -35.14
C THR A 750 16.33 16.98 -35.36
N ASN A 751 15.55 16.49 -34.40
CA ASN A 751 14.10 16.52 -34.50
C ASN A 751 13.57 17.98 -34.48
N PRO A 752 12.68 18.40 -35.39
CA PRO A 752 12.15 19.76 -35.41
C PRO A 752 11.46 20.16 -34.11
N TYR A 753 10.89 19.20 -33.37
CA TYR A 753 10.23 19.47 -32.09
C TYR A 753 11.18 19.99 -30.99
N PHE A 754 12.51 19.88 -31.14
CA PHE A 754 13.48 20.53 -30.24
C PHE A 754 13.74 22.01 -30.55
N ARG A 755 13.17 22.54 -31.64
CA ARG A 755 13.39 23.92 -32.10
C ARG A 755 12.10 24.68 -32.39
N SER A 756 11.03 23.95 -32.71
CA SER A 756 9.73 24.50 -33.08
C SER A 756 8.62 23.66 -32.48
N ARG A 757 7.45 24.27 -32.26
CA ARG A 757 6.25 23.62 -31.71
C ARG A 757 5.24 23.45 -32.81
N PHE A 758 4.60 22.29 -32.88
CA PHE A 758 3.48 22.11 -33.77
C PHE A 758 2.18 22.58 -33.09
N ASP A 759 1.63 23.71 -33.53
CA ASP A 759 0.28 24.13 -33.14
C ASP A 759 -0.74 23.23 -33.83
N GLY A 760 -1.21 22.19 -33.15
CA GLY A 760 -2.18 21.24 -33.69
C GLY A 760 -3.55 21.85 -34.05
N GLY A 761 -3.93 22.96 -33.41
CA GLY A 761 -5.20 23.65 -33.71
C GLY A 761 -5.13 24.41 -35.03
N ARG A 762 -3.97 24.99 -35.36
CA ARG A 762 -3.73 25.71 -36.61
C ARG A 762 -3.07 24.85 -37.70
N GLY A 763 -2.46 23.73 -37.32
CA GLY A 763 -1.72 22.84 -38.21
C GLY A 763 -0.40 23.43 -38.71
N VAL A 764 0.30 24.25 -37.91
CA VAL A 764 1.54 24.94 -38.30
C VAL A 764 2.65 24.75 -37.27
N PHE A 765 3.90 24.77 -37.72
CA PHE A 765 5.05 24.89 -36.82
C PHE A 765 5.26 26.35 -36.42
N ILE A 766 5.57 26.57 -35.15
CA ILE A 766 5.93 27.87 -34.58
C ILE A 766 7.38 27.78 -34.16
N ASP A 767 8.22 28.56 -34.82
CA ASP A 767 9.66 28.53 -34.62
C ASP A 767 10.07 29.13 -33.28
N ASN A 768 11.15 28.59 -32.71
CA ASN A 768 11.72 28.99 -31.41
C ASN A 768 10.85 28.70 -30.19
N GLU A 769 9.81 27.87 -30.35
CA GLU A 769 9.00 27.33 -29.27
C GLU A 769 9.20 25.80 -29.24
N PRO A 770 10.23 25.22 -28.60
CA PRO A 770 10.40 23.77 -28.60
C PRO A 770 9.24 23.05 -27.89
N ASP A 771 8.72 21.98 -28.51
CA ASP A 771 7.69 21.08 -27.95
C ASP A 771 8.30 19.94 -27.12
N LEU A 772 9.56 19.60 -27.38
CA LEU A 772 10.26 18.52 -26.71
C LEU A 772 11.53 19.02 -26.03
N HIS A 773 11.77 18.47 -24.84
CA HIS A 773 12.98 18.66 -24.05
C HIS A 773 13.50 17.29 -23.60
N TYR A 774 14.79 17.22 -23.26
CA TYR A 774 15.33 16.04 -22.60
C TYR A 774 15.03 16.08 -21.09
N PRO A 775 14.82 14.93 -20.44
CA PRO A 775 14.77 13.59 -21.02
C PRO A 775 13.49 13.31 -21.84
N VAL A 776 13.60 12.45 -22.85
CA VAL A 776 12.47 11.91 -23.62
C VAL A 776 12.23 10.45 -23.18
N PRO A 777 11.34 10.21 -22.21
CA PRO A 777 11.25 8.92 -21.52
C PRO A 777 10.47 7.83 -22.30
N PHE A 778 9.69 8.23 -23.31
CA PHE A 778 8.84 7.33 -24.09
C PHE A 778 9.14 7.52 -25.57
N LEU A 779 9.62 6.46 -26.22
CA LEU A 779 9.99 6.38 -27.63
C LEU A 779 9.45 5.09 -28.22
N GLY A 780 9.21 5.03 -29.52
CA GLY A 780 8.76 3.81 -30.18
C GLY A 780 7.25 3.75 -30.38
N TYR A 781 6.86 2.89 -31.32
CA TYR A 781 5.48 2.71 -31.79
C TYR A 781 5.33 1.38 -32.57
N MET A 782 6.12 0.38 -32.22
CA MET A 782 6.24 -0.88 -32.95
C MET A 782 6.22 -2.07 -31.97
N GLU A 783 5.25 -2.08 -31.06
CA GLU A 783 5.21 -3.01 -29.95
C GLU A 783 4.37 -4.26 -30.28
N VAL A 784 4.87 -5.41 -29.87
CA VAL A 784 4.17 -6.70 -29.87
C VAL A 784 4.12 -7.21 -28.45
N ALA A 785 2.94 -7.59 -27.98
CA ALA A 785 2.72 -7.94 -26.60
C ALA A 785 1.76 -9.11 -26.44
N GLU A 786 1.94 -9.87 -25.37
CA GLU A 786 0.99 -10.87 -24.91
C GLU A 786 0.02 -10.25 -23.90
N VAL A 787 -1.26 -10.61 -23.98
CA VAL A 787 -2.26 -10.22 -22.98
C VAL A 787 -2.07 -11.06 -21.71
N SER A 788 -1.58 -10.46 -20.63
CA SER A 788 -1.43 -11.17 -19.35
C SER A 788 -2.67 -11.12 -18.48
N GLU A 789 -3.44 -10.04 -18.54
CA GLU A 789 -4.71 -9.90 -17.83
C GLU A 789 -5.70 -9.06 -18.64
N SER A 790 -6.87 -9.59 -18.95
CA SER A 790 -7.94 -8.84 -19.63
C SER A 790 -9.12 -8.58 -18.70
N ARG A 791 -9.55 -7.32 -18.64
CA ARG A 791 -10.84 -6.88 -18.05
C ARG A 791 -11.73 -6.21 -19.09
N ALA A 792 -11.41 -6.38 -20.37
CA ALA A 792 -12.16 -5.87 -21.51
C ALA A 792 -12.80 -7.01 -22.31
N GLN A 793 -13.95 -6.77 -22.92
CA GLN A 793 -14.56 -7.75 -23.82
C GLN A 793 -13.78 -7.85 -25.13
N GLY A 794 -13.64 -9.08 -25.66
CA GLY A 794 -13.01 -9.33 -26.96
C GLY A 794 -11.52 -9.65 -26.91
N PHE A 795 -10.85 -9.56 -25.74
CA PHE A 795 -9.43 -9.90 -25.58
C PHE A 795 -9.26 -11.05 -24.58
N SER A 796 -8.51 -12.08 -24.98
CA SER A 796 -8.26 -13.28 -24.17
C SER A 796 -6.85 -13.27 -23.61
N ASN A 797 -6.67 -13.74 -22.37
CA ASN A 797 -5.32 -13.94 -21.81
C ASN A 797 -4.52 -14.91 -22.69
N GLY A 798 -3.26 -14.60 -22.94
CA GLY A 798 -2.36 -15.31 -23.85
C GLY A 798 -2.48 -14.92 -25.33
N ALA A 799 -3.43 -14.05 -25.70
CA ALA A 799 -3.48 -13.52 -27.07
C ALA A 799 -2.28 -12.60 -27.34
N VAL A 800 -1.69 -12.71 -28.54
CA VAL A 800 -0.58 -11.85 -28.96
C VAL A 800 -1.11 -10.75 -29.86
N LEU A 801 -0.80 -9.51 -29.50
CA LEU A 801 -1.30 -8.29 -30.14
C LEU A 801 -0.15 -7.43 -30.64
N ALA A 802 -0.37 -6.68 -31.71
CA ALA A 802 0.46 -5.56 -32.10
C ALA A 802 -0.21 -4.22 -31.74
N THR A 803 0.57 -3.28 -31.23
CA THR A 803 0.07 -1.99 -30.72
C THR A 803 1.18 -0.92 -30.66
N THR A 804 0.84 0.27 -30.14
CA THR A 804 1.72 1.44 -30.06
C THR A 804 1.68 2.04 -28.65
N TYR A 805 2.71 1.84 -27.84
CA TYR A 805 2.78 2.39 -26.48
C TYR A 805 4.18 2.77 -25.99
N ALA A 806 5.19 2.76 -26.88
CA ALA A 806 6.62 2.96 -26.61
C ALA A 806 7.38 1.68 -26.22
N HIS A 807 8.73 1.72 -26.29
CA HIS A 807 9.71 0.68 -25.93
C HIS A 807 9.68 0.31 -24.43
N LYS A 808 8.50 -0.07 -23.94
CA LYS A 808 8.22 -0.44 -22.56
C LYS A 808 8.29 -1.95 -22.40
N THR A 809 8.51 -2.43 -21.18
CA THR A 809 8.42 -3.87 -20.84
C THR A 809 6.98 -4.35 -20.65
N GLY A 810 6.02 -3.44 -20.47
CA GLY A 810 4.61 -3.74 -20.38
C GLY A 810 3.76 -2.48 -20.46
N HIS A 811 2.47 -2.64 -20.71
CA HIS A 811 1.51 -1.54 -20.75
C HIS A 811 0.09 -1.98 -20.37
N THR A 812 -0.64 -1.17 -19.62
CA THR A 812 -2.09 -1.29 -19.48
C THR A 812 -2.78 -0.43 -20.55
N ALA A 813 -3.38 -1.10 -21.54
CA ALA A 813 -4.06 -0.49 -22.67
C ALA A 813 -5.57 -0.35 -22.44
N ASP A 814 -6.15 0.70 -23.00
CA ASP A 814 -7.58 0.90 -23.12
C ASP A 814 -8.00 0.61 -24.58
N PRO A 815 -8.72 -0.49 -24.87
CA PRO A 815 -9.13 -0.83 -26.23
C PRO A 815 -9.98 0.23 -26.96
N PHE A 816 -10.57 1.19 -26.23
CA PHE A 816 -11.30 2.30 -26.81
C PHE A 816 -10.38 3.38 -27.38
N HIS A 817 -9.22 3.58 -26.75
CA HIS A 817 -8.26 4.63 -27.12
C HIS A 817 -7.05 4.07 -27.89
N ASP A 818 -6.62 2.87 -27.56
CA ASP A 818 -5.41 2.23 -28.09
C ASP A 818 -5.73 1.33 -29.29
N LEU A 819 -4.83 1.34 -30.26
CA LEU A 819 -4.88 0.41 -31.38
C LEU A 819 -4.38 -0.96 -30.91
N LEU A 820 -5.30 -1.91 -30.77
CA LEU A 820 -4.99 -3.32 -30.51
C LEU A 820 -5.35 -4.14 -31.73
N VAL A 821 -4.36 -4.82 -32.32
CA VAL A 821 -4.53 -5.68 -33.50
C VAL A 821 -4.09 -7.10 -33.17
N ASP A 822 -5.00 -8.06 -33.28
CA ASP A 822 -4.71 -9.48 -33.05
C ASP A 822 -3.72 -10.01 -34.08
N LEU A 823 -2.70 -10.74 -33.62
CA LEU A 823 -1.80 -11.49 -34.49
C LEU A 823 -2.31 -12.92 -34.66
N PRO A 824 -2.41 -13.44 -35.90
CA PRO A 824 -2.73 -14.85 -36.12
C PRO A 824 -1.72 -15.76 -35.43
N PRO A 825 -2.14 -16.87 -34.80
CA PRO A 825 -1.23 -17.78 -34.08
C PRO A 825 -0.10 -18.37 -34.94
N GLU A 826 -0.33 -18.47 -36.25
CA GLU A 826 0.61 -19.00 -37.24
C GLU A 826 1.73 -18.00 -37.60
N LEU A 827 1.55 -16.71 -37.28
CA LEU A 827 2.48 -15.64 -37.64
C LEU A 827 3.57 -15.50 -36.57
N ASP A 828 4.84 -15.48 -36.99
CA ASP A 828 5.96 -15.19 -36.08
C ASP A 828 5.72 -13.84 -35.35
N PRO A 829 5.54 -13.82 -34.02
CA PRO A 829 5.25 -12.60 -33.27
C PRO A 829 6.25 -11.48 -33.50
N LEU A 830 7.50 -11.83 -33.80
CA LEU A 830 8.54 -10.85 -34.06
C LEU A 830 8.26 -10.02 -35.32
N LEU A 831 7.52 -10.56 -36.31
CA LEU A 831 7.06 -9.80 -37.48
C LEU A 831 5.96 -8.79 -37.13
N GLY A 832 5.29 -8.97 -35.99
CA GLY A 832 4.21 -8.11 -35.51
C GLY A 832 4.63 -6.65 -35.31
N VAL A 833 5.93 -6.36 -35.14
CA VAL A 833 6.46 -5.00 -34.97
C VAL A 833 6.09 -4.08 -36.16
N PHE A 834 5.78 -4.65 -37.33
CA PHE A 834 5.35 -3.88 -38.49
C PHE A 834 3.85 -3.57 -38.52
N VAL A 835 3.02 -4.26 -37.75
CA VAL A 835 1.56 -4.28 -37.93
C VAL A 835 0.89 -2.99 -37.47
N ALA A 836 1.30 -2.43 -36.34
CA ALA A 836 0.60 -1.29 -35.73
C ALA A 836 0.86 0.05 -36.43
N GLN A 837 2.03 0.21 -37.05
CA GLN A 837 2.46 1.51 -37.58
C GLN A 837 3.23 1.45 -38.92
N MET A 838 4.35 0.73 -39.00
CA MET A 838 5.23 0.76 -40.19
C MET A 838 4.57 0.21 -41.46
N GLY A 839 3.90 -0.93 -41.37
CA GLY A 839 3.13 -1.50 -42.47
C GLY A 839 1.95 -0.62 -42.88
N PRO A 840 1.14 -0.09 -41.93
CA PRO A 840 0.12 0.90 -42.22
C PRO A 840 0.61 2.15 -42.96
N ILE A 841 1.85 2.62 -42.74
CA ILE A 841 2.45 3.69 -43.56
C ILE A 841 2.57 3.27 -45.02
N ALA A 842 3.15 2.09 -45.28
CA ALA A 842 3.32 1.57 -46.62
C ALA A 842 1.96 1.32 -47.31
N ALA A 843 1.02 0.68 -46.60
CA ALA A 843 -0.34 0.44 -47.07
C ALA A 843 -1.07 1.77 -47.38
N ASN A 844 -0.92 2.79 -46.52
CA ASN A 844 -1.49 4.11 -46.79
C ASN A 844 -0.85 4.77 -48.02
N GLY A 845 0.44 4.54 -48.27
CA GLY A 845 1.08 4.91 -49.54
C GLY A 845 0.33 4.34 -50.74
N ILE A 846 0.05 3.04 -50.73
CA ILE A 846 -0.75 2.39 -51.79
C ILE A 846 -2.16 2.98 -51.86
N LEU A 847 -2.80 3.24 -50.71
CA LEU A 847 -4.13 3.86 -50.67
C LEU A 847 -4.13 5.27 -51.31
N HIS A 848 -3.06 6.04 -51.16
CA HIS A 848 -2.89 7.31 -51.86
C HIS A 848 -2.74 7.14 -53.38
N ALA A 849 -2.08 6.08 -53.84
CA ALA A 849 -2.04 5.73 -55.25
C ALA A 849 -3.42 5.30 -55.79
N ASP A 850 -4.19 4.54 -55.00
CA ASP A 850 -5.57 4.17 -55.33
C ASP A 850 -6.47 5.41 -55.43
N ALA A 851 -6.34 6.33 -54.47
CA ALA A 851 -7.13 7.56 -54.45
C ALA A 851 -6.78 8.52 -55.60
N GLU A 852 -5.53 8.55 -56.05
CA GLU A 852 -5.14 9.33 -57.22
C GLU A 852 -5.80 8.78 -58.50
N ALA A 853 -5.94 7.45 -58.61
CA ALA A 853 -6.58 6.82 -59.77
C ALA A 853 -8.13 6.83 -59.72
N PHE A 854 -8.73 6.74 -58.53
CA PHE A 854 -10.17 6.48 -58.36
C PHE A 854 -10.91 7.45 -57.42
N GLY A 855 -10.24 8.47 -56.89
CA GLY A 855 -10.83 9.42 -55.94
C GLY A 855 -11.24 8.74 -54.63
N THR A 856 -12.48 8.99 -54.18
CA THR A 856 -13.03 8.37 -52.96
C THR A 856 -13.60 6.96 -53.19
N ASN A 857 -13.62 6.47 -54.44
CA ASN A 857 -14.23 5.18 -54.79
C ASN A 857 -13.22 4.02 -54.69
N VAL A 858 -12.55 3.90 -53.54
CA VAL A 858 -11.54 2.86 -53.29
C VAL A 858 -12.11 1.79 -52.37
N ALA A 859 -12.62 0.71 -52.96
CA ALA A 859 -13.19 -0.42 -52.22
C ALA A 859 -12.14 -1.41 -51.70
N THR A 860 -11.07 -1.62 -52.46
CA THR A 860 -9.98 -2.57 -52.20
C THR A 860 -8.62 -1.89 -52.37
N LEU A 861 -7.63 -2.30 -51.56
CA LEU A 861 -6.28 -1.74 -51.64
C LEU A 861 -5.58 -2.26 -52.90
N GLY A 862 -4.83 -1.40 -53.59
CA GLY A 862 -3.92 -1.79 -54.67
C GLY A 862 -4.45 -1.61 -56.09
N VAL A 863 -5.69 -1.14 -56.25
CA VAL A 863 -6.29 -0.89 -57.58
C VAL A 863 -5.51 0.14 -58.42
N GLY A 864 -4.80 1.06 -57.76
CA GLY A 864 -3.95 2.08 -58.37
C GLY A 864 -2.58 1.59 -58.81
N VAL A 865 -2.11 0.44 -58.31
CA VAL A 865 -0.82 -0.16 -58.68
C VAL A 865 -0.96 -1.43 -59.54
N ALA A 866 -2.11 -2.11 -59.48
CA ALA A 866 -2.35 -3.33 -60.24
C ALA A 866 -2.11 -3.15 -61.75
N GLY A 867 -1.28 -4.02 -62.32
CA GLY A 867 -0.91 -4.03 -63.74
C GLY A 867 0.04 -2.91 -64.17
N ARG A 868 0.58 -2.12 -63.23
CA ARG A 868 1.45 -0.97 -63.54
C ARG A 868 2.89 -1.21 -63.07
N PRO A 869 3.89 -0.65 -63.78
CA PRO A 869 5.25 -0.61 -63.27
C PRO A 869 5.36 0.47 -62.18
N VAL A 870 6.02 0.12 -61.08
CA VAL A 870 6.18 0.96 -59.90
C VAL A 870 7.65 1.14 -59.58
N ILE A 871 8.05 2.38 -59.28
CA ILE A 871 9.34 2.65 -58.64
C ILE A 871 9.12 2.93 -57.17
N VAL A 872 9.93 2.32 -56.32
CA VAL A 872 10.07 2.67 -54.91
C VAL A 872 11.46 3.20 -54.65
N ILE A 873 11.57 4.49 -54.36
CA ILE A 873 12.82 5.15 -53.99
C ILE A 873 13.04 5.03 -52.48
N GLY A 874 14.15 4.39 -52.11
CA GLY A 874 14.51 4.00 -50.76
C GLY A 874 14.28 2.51 -50.52
N ALA A 875 15.32 1.78 -50.14
CA ALA A 875 15.25 0.38 -49.74
C ALA A 875 15.43 0.21 -48.22
N GLY A 876 14.89 1.15 -47.44
CA GLY A 876 14.70 0.98 -45.99
C GLY A 876 13.40 0.21 -45.69
N THR A 877 13.07 0.07 -44.41
CA THR A 877 11.87 -0.68 -43.95
C THR A 877 10.60 -0.28 -44.70
N VAL A 878 10.25 1.01 -44.71
CA VAL A 878 9.01 1.50 -45.37
C VAL A 878 9.04 1.24 -46.86
N GLY A 879 10.17 1.48 -47.53
CA GLY A 879 10.30 1.24 -48.97
C GLY A 879 10.17 -0.23 -49.35
N LEU A 880 10.82 -1.13 -48.61
CA LEU A 880 10.69 -2.58 -48.84
C LEU A 880 9.25 -3.06 -48.59
N MET A 881 8.58 -2.57 -47.56
CA MET A 881 7.15 -2.86 -47.33
C MET A 881 6.28 -2.35 -48.49
N THR A 882 6.50 -1.13 -48.98
CA THR A 882 5.75 -0.58 -50.13
C THR A 882 5.98 -1.38 -51.41
N ALA A 883 7.21 -1.86 -51.64
CA ALA A 883 7.56 -2.71 -52.77
C ALA A 883 6.87 -4.08 -52.68
N LEU A 884 6.85 -4.69 -51.49
CA LEU A 884 6.15 -5.94 -51.22
C LEU A 884 4.65 -5.80 -51.42
N PHE A 885 4.02 -4.76 -50.88
CA PHE A 885 2.60 -4.46 -51.15
C PHE A 885 2.34 -4.26 -52.65
N SER A 886 3.18 -3.49 -53.35
CA SER A 886 3.01 -3.27 -54.79
C SER A 886 3.04 -4.59 -55.56
N ARG A 887 4.00 -5.48 -55.24
CA ARG A 887 4.10 -6.81 -55.84
C ARG A 887 2.88 -7.69 -55.49
N SER A 888 2.50 -7.78 -54.22
CA SER A 888 1.40 -8.63 -53.77
C SER A 888 0.04 -8.17 -54.31
N LEU A 889 -0.10 -6.86 -54.58
CA LEU A 889 -1.30 -6.24 -55.15
C LEU A 889 -1.27 -6.15 -56.68
N GLY A 890 -0.31 -6.82 -57.32
CA GLY A 890 -0.33 -7.08 -58.76
C GLY A 890 0.35 -6.03 -59.63
N ALA A 891 1.29 -5.22 -59.11
CA ALA A 891 2.15 -4.40 -59.94
C ALA A 891 2.87 -5.26 -61.01
N SER A 892 2.94 -4.77 -62.24
CA SER A 892 3.53 -5.53 -63.36
C SER A 892 5.06 -5.64 -63.24
N GLU A 893 5.68 -4.66 -62.60
CA GLU A 893 7.10 -4.59 -62.32
C GLU A 893 7.32 -3.69 -61.10
N VAL A 894 8.27 -4.06 -60.22
CA VAL A 894 8.64 -3.25 -59.05
C VAL A 894 10.15 -3.04 -59.06
N VAL A 895 10.55 -1.79 -59.35
CA VAL A 895 11.94 -1.35 -59.28
C VAL A 895 12.16 -0.64 -57.96
N ILE A 896 13.13 -1.07 -57.18
CA ILE A 896 13.47 -0.48 -55.89
C ILE A 896 14.87 0.12 -55.93
N THR A 897 15.05 1.27 -55.29
CA THR A 897 16.30 2.02 -55.40
C THR A 897 16.83 2.44 -54.04
N ASP A 898 18.15 2.42 -53.88
CA ASP A 898 18.82 2.99 -52.70
C ASP A 898 20.30 3.25 -53.03
N PRO A 899 20.93 4.31 -52.52
CA PRO A 899 22.36 4.52 -52.70
C PRO A 899 23.22 3.45 -52.00
N SER A 900 22.73 2.80 -50.94
CA SER A 900 23.46 1.75 -50.23
C SER A 900 23.47 0.43 -50.99
N ASP A 901 24.67 -0.06 -51.30
CA ASP A 901 24.89 -1.38 -51.92
C ASP A 901 24.30 -2.50 -51.06
N PHE A 902 24.49 -2.43 -49.74
CA PHE A 902 23.88 -3.37 -48.79
C PHE A 902 22.37 -3.42 -48.91
N ARG A 903 21.68 -2.27 -48.90
CA ARG A 903 20.22 -2.25 -48.99
C ARG A 903 19.71 -2.74 -50.34
N ARG A 904 20.40 -2.41 -51.44
CA ARG A 904 20.09 -2.96 -52.76
C ARG A 904 20.28 -4.48 -52.80
N SER A 905 21.36 -5.00 -52.21
CA SER A 905 21.59 -6.45 -52.14
C SER A 905 20.50 -7.20 -51.36
N LYS A 906 19.93 -6.57 -50.31
CA LYS A 906 18.79 -7.12 -49.58
C LYS A 906 17.53 -7.12 -50.43
N ALA A 907 17.29 -6.06 -51.19
CA ALA A 907 16.16 -6.00 -52.10
C ALA A 907 16.27 -7.04 -53.24
N ASP A 908 17.47 -7.23 -53.81
CA ASP A 908 17.74 -8.28 -54.81
C ASP A 908 17.50 -9.68 -54.23
N ALA A 909 17.94 -9.93 -52.99
CA ALA A 909 17.69 -11.19 -52.30
C ALA A 909 16.19 -11.47 -52.07
N MET A 910 15.38 -10.41 -51.93
CA MET A 910 13.92 -10.49 -51.85
C MET A 910 13.23 -10.63 -53.22
N GLY A 911 14.01 -10.70 -54.31
CA GLY A 911 13.53 -10.90 -55.67
C GLY A 911 13.05 -9.63 -56.38
N PHE A 912 13.45 -8.44 -55.91
CA PHE A 912 13.18 -7.19 -56.62
C PHE A 912 14.30 -6.83 -57.59
N THR A 913 13.98 -6.01 -58.60
CA THR A 913 15.00 -5.36 -59.43
C THR A 913 15.56 -4.17 -58.66
N ALA A 914 16.73 -4.32 -58.03
CA ALA A 914 17.37 -3.22 -57.30
C ALA A 914 18.34 -2.43 -58.17
N MET A 915 18.21 -1.10 -58.18
CA MET A 915 19.05 -0.20 -58.98
C MET A 915 19.44 1.06 -58.21
N THR A 916 20.44 1.79 -58.69
CA THR A 916 20.67 3.16 -58.21
C THR A 916 19.54 4.08 -58.68
N GLU A 917 19.31 5.18 -57.96
CA GLU A 917 18.31 6.19 -58.33
C GLU A 917 18.50 6.72 -59.76
N GLU A 918 19.75 6.90 -60.20
CA GLU A 918 20.09 7.37 -61.55
C GLU A 918 19.73 6.32 -62.62
N GLN A 919 20.04 5.05 -62.37
CA GLN A 919 19.67 3.96 -63.28
C GLN A 919 18.16 3.79 -63.39
N ALA A 920 17.42 3.94 -62.29
CA ALA A 920 16.00 3.68 -62.25
C ALA A 920 15.17 4.68 -63.09
N TRP A 921 15.46 5.98 -63.01
CA TRP A 921 14.71 6.94 -63.84
C TRP A 921 15.05 6.76 -65.34
N GLN A 922 16.31 6.44 -65.67
CA GLN A 922 16.73 6.15 -67.04
C GLN A 922 16.03 4.90 -67.56
N HIS A 923 16.00 3.84 -66.75
CA HIS A 923 15.28 2.60 -67.03
C HIS A 923 13.80 2.87 -67.30
N ALA A 924 13.13 3.61 -66.41
CA ALA A 924 11.71 3.95 -66.58
C ALA A 924 11.46 4.74 -67.87
N LYS A 925 12.30 5.73 -68.18
CA LYS A 925 12.19 6.53 -69.41
C LYS A 925 12.50 5.73 -70.68
N ALA A 926 13.31 4.69 -70.60
CA ALA A 926 13.67 3.84 -71.72
C ALA A 926 12.66 2.71 -71.94
N CYS A 927 12.20 2.07 -70.87
CA CYS A 927 11.48 0.80 -70.90
C CYS A 927 9.97 0.95 -70.70
N TRP A 928 9.49 2.01 -70.04
CA TRP A 928 8.06 2.16 -69.75
C TRP A 928 7.43 3.27 -70.59
N HIS A 929 6.64 2.84 -71.57
CA HIS A 929 5.87 3.69 -72.47
C HIS A 929 4.39 3.34 -72.43
N ASP A 930 3.51 4.34 -72.52
CA ASP A 930 2.06 4.14 -72.55
C ASP A 930 1.48 3.98 -73.97
N GLY A 931 2.35 3.89 -74.98
CA GLY A 931 1.97 3.87 -76.39
C GLY A 931 1.77 5.27 -77.00
N THR A 932 1.97 6.34 -76.24
CA THR A 932 2.00 7.74 -76.69
C THR A 932 3.41 8.33 -76.53
N MET A 933 3.53 9.66 -76.49
CA MET A 933 4.80 10.34 -76.15
C MET A 933 5.15 10.25 -74.65
N GLY A 934 4.27 9.67 -73.82
CA GLY A 934 4.48 9.46 -72.40
C GLY A 934 5.53 8.38 -72.11
N ARG A 935 6.62 8.77 -71.45
CA ARG A 935 7.69 7.86 -70.99
C ARG A 935 7.95 8.03 -69.51
N GLY A 936 8.15 6.93 -68.79
CA GLY A 936 8.40 6.90 -67.34
C GLY A 936 7.29 6.21 -66.55
N ALA A 937 7.37 6.27 -65.22
CA ALA A 937 6.38 5.68 -64.33
C ALA A 937 5.10 6.52 -64.23
N ASP A 938 3.94 5.89 -64.03
CA ASP A 938 2.71 6.60 -63.64
C ASP A 938 2.79 7.05 -62.16
N LEU A 939 3.41 6.21 -61.35
CA LEU A 939 3.51 6.35 -59.90
C LEU A 939 4.94 6.05 -59.45
N VAL A 940 5.46 6.91 -58.58
CA VAL A 940 6.71 6.67 -57.87
C VAL A 940 6.46 6.85 -56.38
N PHE A 941 6.76 5.82 -55.60
CA PHE A 941 6.79 5.93 -54.14
C PHE A 941 8.17 6.40 -53.70
N GLN A 942 8.21 7.42 -52.85
CA GLN A 942 9.44 7.96 -52.29
C GLN A 942 9.41 7.74 -50.78
N THR A 943 10.46 7.14 -50.22
CA THR A 943 10.56 6.85 -48.77
C THR A 943 11.82 7.38 -48.09
N ARG A 944 12.66 8.13 -48.80
CA ARG A 944 13.91 8.69 -48.27
C ARG A 944 13.75 10.16 -47.89
N ALA A 945 14.13 10.53 -46.67
CA ALA A 945 14.14 11.92 -46.19
C ALA A 945 15.25 12.79 -46.83
N HIS A 946 15.31 12.86 -48.17
CA HIS A 946 16.29 13.59 -48.94
C HIS A 946 15.67 14.24 -50.18
N ALA A 947 15.75 15.57 -50.28
CA ALA A 947 15.11 16.33 -51.37
C ALA A 947 15.59 15.91 -52.77
N GLY A 948 16.85 15.48 -52.90
CA GLY A 948 17.37 14.92 -54.15
C GLY A 948 16.63 13.66 -54.62
N SER A 949 16.24 12.77 -53.69
CA SER A 949 15.48 11.56 -54.01
C SER A 949 14.06 11.90 -54.47
N LEU A 950 13.43 12.94 -53.90
CA LEU A 950 12.15 13.45 -54.38
C LEU A 950 12.27 14.07 -55.77
N HIS A 951 13.34 14.81 -56.03
CA HIS A 951 13.61 15.34 -57.37
C HIS A 951 13.81 14.20 -58.39
N THR A 952 14.56 13.15 -58.05
CA THR A 952 14.70 11.96 -58.92
C THR A 952 13.34 11.26 -59.14
N ALA A 953 12.48 11.18 -58.13
CA ALA A 953 11.13 10.63 -58.27
C ALA A 953 10.34 11.38 -59.35
N LEU A 954 10.36 12.71 -59.31
CA LEU A 954 9.71 13.56 -60.32
C LEU A 954 10.30 13.34 -61.72
N LYS A 955 11.61 13.18 -61.82
CA LYS A 955 12.29 12.90 -63.10
C LYS A 955 11.90 11.55 -63.70
N ALA A 956 11.65 10.55 -62.86
CA ALA A 956 11.25 9.20 -63.29
C ALA A 956 9.79 9.11 -63.78
N LEU A 957 8.93 10.07 -63.41
CA LEU A 957 7.52 10.08 -63.79
C LEU A 957 7.31 10.46 -65.26
N ARG A 958 6.28 9.88 -65.87
CA ARG A 958 5.74 10.34 -67.15
C ARG A 958 4.89 11.61 -66.98
N PRO A 959 4.53 12.32 -68.06
CA PRO A 959 3.59 13.45 -67.99
C PRO A 959 2.32 13.10 -67.22
N GLN A 960 1.90 14.01 -66.33
CA GLN A 960 0.77 13.87 -65.41
C GLN A 960 0.90 12.73 -64.39
N GLY A 961 2.10 12.17 -64.21
CA GLY A 961 2.39 11.18 -63.18
C GLY A 961 2.42 11.79 -61.77
N THR A 962 2.36 10.92 -60.76
CA THR A 962 2.33 11.33 -59.35
C THR A 962 3.42 10.68 -58.52
N ALA A 963 4.13 11.50 -57.73
CA ALA A 963 5.03 11.03 -56.67
C ALA A 963 4.23 10.93 -55.35
N ILE A 964 4.19 9.74 -54.77
CA ILE A 964 3.65 9.50 -53.42
C ILE A 964 4.81 9.52 -52.45
N ASP A 965 4.90 10.57 -51.65
CA ASP A 965 6.01 10.82 -50.72
C ASP A 965 5.64 10.41 -49.30
N LEU A 966 6.33 9.38 -48.79
CA LEU A 966 6.20 8.82 -47.44
C LEU A 966 7.34 9.27 -46.52
N ALA A 967 8.26 10.11 -47.00
CA ALA A 967 9.42 10.52 -46.23
C ALA A 967 9.11 11.63 -45.20
N PHE A 968 9.85 11.61 -44.09
CA PHE A 968 9.83 12.66 -43.08
C PHE A 968 11.12 13.49 -43.13
N TYR A 969 11.06 14.70 -43.69
CA TYR A 969 12.21 15.59 -43.85
C TYR A 969 12.49 16.37 -42.55
N GLN A 970 13.76 16.41 -42.16
CA GLN A 970 14.24 17.18 -40.99
C GLN A 970 14.82 18.56 -41.38
N GLY A 971 14.90 18.86 -42.68
CA GLY A 971 15.49 20.08 -43.22
C GLY A 971 14.78 20.55 -44.49
N GLY A 972 15.33 21.58 -45.13
CA GLY A 972 14.78 22.19 -46.35
C GLY A 972 14.87 21.31 -47.60
N ALA A 973 14.40 21.85 -48.73
CA ALA A 973 14.29 21.14 -50.01
C ALA A 973 15.19 21.74 -51.11
N ASP A 974 16.43 22.09 -50.77
CA ASP A 974 17.33 22.86 -51.66
C ASP A 974 17.62 22.14 -53.00
N ALA A 975 17.57 20.81 -53.02
CA ALA A 975 17.77 20.00 -54.22
C ALA A 975 16.50 19.80 -55.07
N LEU A 976 15.32 20.24 -54.61
CA LEU A 976 14.05 20.06 -55.30
C LEU A 976 13.78 21.18 -56.31
N ARG A 977 13.91 20.86 -57.61
CA ARG A 977 13.76 21.84 -58.69
C ARG A 977 12.36 21.75 -59.33
N LEU A 978 11.41 22.51 -58.79
CA LEU A 978 10.01 22.49 -59.26
C LEU A 978 9.82 23.11 -60.67
N GLY A 979 10.76 23.90 -61.16
CA GLY A 979 10.73 24.49 -62.51
C GLY A 979 11.12 23.52 -63.64
N GLU A 980 11.64 22.33 -63.32
CA GLU A 980 12.09 21.34 -64.31
C GLU A 980 10.93 20.38 -64.65
N GLU A 981 11.08 19.07 -64.42
CA GLU A 981 10.10 18.07 -64.82
C GLU A 981 8.73 18.30 -64.17
N PHE A 982 8.68 18.81 -62.93
CA PHE A 982 7.42 19.08 -62.24
C PHE A 982 6.51 20.03 -63.02
N HIS A 983 7.03 21.22 -63.38
CA HIS A 983 6.28 22.22 -64.13
C HIS A 983 6.03 21.77 -65.57
N HIS A 984 7.05 21.24 -66.26
CA HIS A 984 6.95 20.90 -67.67
C HIS A 984 6.05 19.69 -67.96
N ASN A 985 6.03 18.71 -67.07
CA ASN A 985 5.26 17.48 -67.26
C ASN A 985 3.92 17.50 -66.51
N GLY A 986 3.60 18.58 -65.77
CA GLY A 986 2.36 18.70 -65.00
C GLY A 986 2.22 17.63 -63.92
N LEU A 987 3.31 17.39 -63.17
CA LEU A 987 3.38 16.31 -62.19
C LEU A 987 2.67 16.68 -60.88
N SER A 988 2.30 15.66 -60.10
CA SER A 988 1.74 15.82 -58.76
C SER A 988 2.67 15.24 -57.68
N ILE A 989 2.65 15.85 -56.49
CA ILE A 989 3.26 15.29 -55.26
C ILE A 989 2.14 15.09 -54.25
N ARG A 990 2.04 13.89 -53.67
CA ARG A 990 1.11 13.58 -52.58
C ARG A 990 1.89 13.12 -51.38
N CYS A 991 1.75 13.81 -50.25
CA CYS A 991 2.31 13.35 -49.00
C CYS A 991 1.37 12.30 -48.38
N ALA A 992 1.91 11.12 -48.09
CA ALA A 992 1.22 10.05 -47.37
C ALA A 992 1.84 9.91 -45.97
N GLN A 993 1.08 10.28 -44.94
CA GLN A 993 1.50 10.22 -43.53
C GLN A 993 0.63 9.22 -42.78
N ILE A 994 1.15 8.62 -41.70
CA ILE A 994 0.40 7.63 -40.91
C ILE A 994 -0.91 8.17 -40.31
N ASN A 995 -0.93 9.43 -39.87
CA ASN A 995 -2.06 9.96 -39.11
C ASN A 995 -3.24 10.39 -39.97
N ARG A 996 -3.09 10.37 -41.31
CA ARG A 996 -4.09 10.88 -42.24
C ARG A 996 -4.09 10.05 -43.51
N VAL A 997 -5.23 9.43 -43.80
CA VAL A 997 -5.49 8.79 -45.10
C VAL A 997 -6.03 9.83 -46.10
N PRO A 998 -6.17 9.52 -47.40
CA PRO A 998 -6.74 10.44 -48.37
C PRO A 998 -8.11 10.98 -47.92
N ARG A 999 -8.36 12.26 -48.21
CA ARG A 999 -9.58 12.95 -47.78
C ARG A 999 -10.83 12.20 -48.27
N GLY A 1000 -11.75 11.90 -47.35
CA GLY A 1000 -12.99 11.18 -47.65
C GLY A 1000 -12.90 9.66 -47.51
N LEU A 1001 -11.70 9.09 -47.39
CA LEU A 1001 -11.52 7.64 -47.22
C LEU A 1001 -11.46 7.19 -45.76
N ALA A 1002 -11.24 8.09 -44.80
CA ALA A 1002 -11.12 7.77 -43.37
C ALA A 1002 -12.24 6.89 -42.78
N PRO A 1003 -13.53 7.05 -43.15
CA PRO A 1003 -14.60 6.18 -42.63
C PRO A 1003 -14.51 4.73 -43.11
N LEU A 1004 -13.83 4.47 -44.25
CA LEU A 1004 -13.70 3.15 -44.85
C LEU A 1004 -12.30 2.56 -44.67
N TRP A 1005 -11.30 3.41 -44.48
CA TRP A 1005 -9.88 3.07 -44.37
C TRP A 1005 -9.32 3.70 -43.10
N ASP A 1006 -9.68 3.12 -41.96
CA ASP A 1006 -9.11 3.48 -40.68
C ASP A 1006 -7.76 2.76 -40.45
N ARG A 1007 -7.10 3.08 -39.33
CA ARG A 1007 -5.83 2.44 -38.97
C ARG A 1007 -5.96 0.93 -38.79
N ARG A 1008 -7.08 0.44 -38.24
CA ARG A 1008 -7.30 -1.00 -38.03
C ARG A 1008 -7.32 -1.76 -39.36
N ARG A 1009 -8.01 -1.23 -40.37
CA ARG A 1009 -8.06 -1.83 -41.71
C ARG A 1009 -6.68 -1.85 -42.38
N LEU A 1010 -5.90 -0.77 -42.25
CA LEU A 1010 -4.53 -0.72 -42.79
C LEU A 1010 -3.58 -1.69 -42.07
N ALA A 1011 -3.75 -1.87 -40.76
CA ALA A 1011 -3.03 -2.87 -39.98
C ALA A 1011 -3.39 -4.30 -40.41
N HIS A 1012 -4.67 -4.61 -40.65
CA HIS A 1012 -5.08 -5.92 -41.17
C HIS A 1012 -4.50 -6.21 -42.56
N ALA A 1013 -4.45 -5.22 -43.47
CA ALA A 1013 -3.77 -5.38 -44.75
C ALA A 1013 -2.27 -5.70 -44.57
N THR A 1014 -1.65 -5.17 -43.50
CA THR A 1014 -0.27 -5.53 -43.14
C THR A 1014 -0.18 -6.96 -42.64
N VAL A 1015 -1.12 -7.42 -41.80
CA VAL A 1015 -1.18 -8.83 -41.37
C VAL A 1015 -1.27 -9.76 -42.58
N ASP A 1016 -2.15 -9.47 -43.55
CA ASP A 1016 -2.29 -10.27 -44.79
C ASP A 1016 -0.97 -10.35 -45.58
N LEU A 1017 -0.24 -9.23 -45.67
CA LEU A 1017 1.08 -9.21 -46.30
C LEU A 1017 2.09 -10.06 -45.52
N LEU A 1018 2.14 -9.93 -44.20
CA LEU A 1018 3.05 -10.71 -43.37
C LEU A 1018 2.75 -12.22 -43.42
N CYS A 1019 1.48 -12.62 -43.56
CA CYS A 1019 1.11 -14.02 -43.74
C CYS A 1019 1.64 -14.61 -45.06
N SER A 1020 1.74 -13.79 -46.12
CA SER A 1020 2.22 -14.25 -47.43
C SER A 1020 3.74 -14.10 -47.62
N GLU A 1021 4.33 -13.04 -47.08
CA GLU A 1021 5.74 -12.66 -47.30
C GLU A 1021 6.61 -12.74 -46.03
N GLY A 1022 6.05 -13.23 -44.91
CA GLY A 1022 6.68 -13.17 -43.59
C GLY A 1022 8.06 -13.82 -43.52
N ARG A 1023 8.27 -14.94 -44.23
CA ARG A 1023 9.59 -15.60 -44.29
C ARG A 1023 10.64 -14.68 -44.92
N THR A 1024 10.32 -14.08 -46.07
CA THR A 1024 11.19 -13.13 -46.79
C THR A 1024 11.52 -11.92 -45.92
N ILE A 1025 10.51 -11.37 -45.23
CA ILE A 1025 10.66 -10.21 -44.34
C ILE A 1025 11.55 -10.58 -43.15
N ARG A 1026 11.31 -11.73 -42.52
CA ARG A 1026 12.10 -12.21 -41.37
C ARG A 1026 13.57 -12.35 -41.72
N GLU A 1027 13.86 -12.95 -42.88
CA GLU A 1027 15.22 -13.29 -43.31
C GLU A 1027 16.03 -12.07 -43.78
N HIS A 1028 15.38 -11.13 -44.48
CA HIS A 1028 16.10 -10.06 -45.16
C HIS A 1028 15.89 -8.67 -44.57
N MET A 1029 14.74 -8.37 -43.94
CA MET A 1029 14.46 -7.04 -43.40
C MET A 1029 14.87 -6.90 -41.93
N ILE A 1030 14.75 -7.97 -41.14
CA ILE A 1030 15.11 -7.94 -39.72
C ILE A 1030 16.58 -8.31 -39.56
N THR A 1031 17.41 -7.28 -39.57
CA THR A 1031 18.87 -7.43 -39.55
C THR A 1031 19.44 -7.64 -38.15
N HIS A 1032 18.76 -7.12 -37.13
CA HIS A 1032 19.23 -7.19 -35.75
C HIS A 1032 18.06 -7.52 -34.81
N VAL A 1033 18.28 -8.49 -33.94
CA VAL A 1033 17.42 -8.78 -32.79
C VAL A 1033 18.30 -8.65 -31.56
N VAL A 1034 18.05 -7.62 -30.75
CA VAL A 1034 18.91 -7.22 -29.64
C VAL A 1034 18.12 -7.37 -28.34
N PRO A 1035 18.68 -7.93 -27.26
CA PRO A 1035 18.02 -7.91 -25.96
C PRO A 1035 17.70 -6.48 -25.53
N LEU A 1036 16.50 -6.22 -25.01
CA LEU A 1036 16.10 -4.85 -24.65
C LEU A 1036 17.10 -4.22 -23.69
N ASN A 1037 17.64 -4.99 -22.73
CA ASN A 1037 18.65 -4.50 -21.77
C ASN A 1037 19.92 -3.92 -22.41
N GLU A 1038 20.28 -4.34 -23.62
CA GLU A 1038 21.44 -3.84 -24.37
C GLU A 1038 21.09 -2.64 -25.28
N ALA A 1039 19.79 -2.31 -25.41
CA ALA A 1039 19.31 -1.29 -26.32
C ALA A 1039 19.93 0.10 -26.12
N PRO A 1040 20.15 0.62 -24.89
CA PRO A 1040 20.80 1.92 -24.71
C PRO A 1040 22.19 1.98 -25.34
N ALA A 1041 23.03 0.96 -25.08
CA ALA A 1041 24.37 0.88 -25.64
C ALA A 1041 24.34 0.71 -27.16
N PHE A 1042 23.41 -0.13 -27.65
CA PHE A 1042 23.21 -0.34 -29.08
C PHE A 1042 22.80 0.95 -29.81
N LEU A 1043 21.94 1.79 -29.22
CA LEU A 1043 21.53 3.07 -29.81
C LEU A 1043 22.71 4.06 -29.94
N VAL A 1044 23.59 4.10 -28.93
CA VAL A 1044 24.83 4.89 -28.98
C VAL A 1044 25.72 4.40 -30.12
N ASP A 1045 25.98 3.09 -30.18
CA ASP A 1045 26.77 2.46 -31.23
C ASP A 1045 26.18 2.71 -32.63
N LEU A 1046 24.85 2.70 -32.77
CA LEU A 1046 24.17 2.95 -34.03
C LEU A 1046 24.40 4.38 -34.55
N VAL A 1047 24.52 5.36 -33.66
CA VAL A 1047 24.81 6.75 -34.01
C VAL A 1047 26.29 6.96 -34.33
N GLU A 1048 27.18 6.37 -33.52
CA GLU A 1048 28.62 6.57 -33.60
C GLU A 1048 29.29 5.75 -34.72
N LYS A 1049 29.00 4.45 -34.76
CA LYS A 1049 29.67 3.49 -35.67
C LYS A 1049 28.94 3.36 -37.02
N ARG A 1050 27.67 3.77 -37.08
CA ARG A 1050 26.79 3.71 -38.26
C ARG A 1050 26.86 2.35 -38.99
N PRO A 1051 26.66 1.22 -38.30
CA PRO A 1051 26.64 -0.09 -38.93
C PRO A 1051 25.53 -0.18 -39.99
N GLU A 1052 25.65 -1.10 -40.93
CA GLU A 1052 24.60 -1.35 -41.92
C GLU A 1052 23.43 -2.12 -41.29
N PHE A 1053 22.21 -1.61 -41.42
CA PHE A 1053 20.99 -2.25 -40.91
C PHE A 1053 19.76 -1.85 -41.74
N LEU A 1054 18.69 -2.64 -41.59
CA LEU A 1054 17.35 -2.33 -42.11
C LEU A 1054 16.36 -2.12 -40.97
N GLN A 1055 15.87 -3.21 -40.38
CA GLN A 1055 15.07 -3.18 -39.15
C GLN A 1055 15.86 -3.74 -37.98
N VAL A 1056 15.78 -3.04 -36.84
CA VAL A 1056 16.23 -3.50 -35.53
C VAL A 1056 15.00 -3.79 -34.68
N VAL A 1057 15.01 -4.93 -34.00
CA VAL A 1057 13.96 -5.33 -33.06
C VAL A 1057 14.61 -5.60 -31.71
N PHE A 1058 14.07 -4.98 -30.67
CA PHE A 1058 14.42 -5.29 -29.29
C PHE A 1058 13.52 -6.42 -28.78
N LYS A 1059 14.12 -7.46 -28.22
CA LYS A 1059 13.41 -8.57 -27.56
C LYS A 1059 13.32 -8.30 -26.07
N VAL A 1060 12.12 -8.43 -25.50
CA VAL A 1060 11.84 -8.23 -24.08
C VAL A 1060 11.78 -9.62 -23.40
N GLY A 1061 12.67 -9.87 -22.43
CA GLY A 1061 12.98 -11.21 -21.86
C GLY A 1061 14.09 -11.94 -22.64
N GLU A 1062 15.06 -12.63 -22.05
CA GLU A 1062 15.17 -13.36 -20.77
C GLU A 1062 15.45 -12.52 -19.51
#